data_AF-A0A4R2UHQ2-F1
#
_entry.id   AF-A0A4R2UHQ2-F1
#
_cell.length_a   1.000
_cell.length_b   1.000
_cell.length_c   1.000
_cell.angle_alpha   90.00
_cell.angle_beta   90.00
_cell.angle_gamma   90.00
#
_symmetry.space_group_name_H-M   'P 1'
#
loop_
_entity.id
_entity.type
_entity.pdbx_description
1 polymer ?
#
loop_
_entity_poly.entity_id
_entity_poly.type
_entity_poly.pdbx_seq_one_letter_code
_entity_poly.pdbx_strand_id
1 'polypeptide(L)'
;MRIDRVGVFGAGMMAVAAATVQVAAQTPTTTLQQDFDAAAALDTKGDKTAALAAWQKLEARTKPGSRSRGVALIRKSAALFKLDRSDDAVVAARAGLALLPATDPTLAEDRWRAYHNLGSIAQNALDYAGAGEAYASAETAADTPAMKAGAMLALAETRTFTDPASADATLARVDALVKSVQTDARLKAMVARRHAILLLNRGAYEPARLYAVEAVKQLGGLTSQTDSNDVSARSDAAIASLLAGKPDKAREYMAMTGAGRLTKGEFDPAVQMDVPPCGGEADLRPADMAVVEFTIGDDGVVRNVSPIYAAGGGAVALEFARAVRDWSWTPEQAKALPAFFRYNVRVEMRCSTEFERPSITKFLDADMATWLQTKGLALPTKERGADAIAVVRQRAALAEAEAKSGPNGLATLPPLYQLVNNAVVGREETNVFARRALAIAEAQGAPPSARLPLEISVRETASADTWRAGSYTRAMTPLLTMPAYANDPKAHAAILLLIAEATRSRTRRLPLLQEVADDKRLVANDPLRVGALIRLASLQQQAGDTAAARTTFDRSGLAANQCAILDAPPRFLSAGGVFPNEAMAWGFEGWTKTQFDVDADGRVLNQRAVLSYPPFVFTKAGVQTVAGARWSKTFRPDGGVGCGGLSQNVRFKLPG
;
A
#
# COMPACT_ATOMS: atom_id res chain seq x y z
N MET A 1 -22.82 -17.65 39.76
CA MET A 1 -23.37 -18.23 41.01
C MET A 1 -24.28 -17.17 41.62
N ARG A 2 -25.59 -17.46 41.72
CA ARG A 2 -26.65 -16.58 42.24
C ARG A 2 -26.86 -16.87 43.75
N ILE A 3 -27.72 -16.04 44.38
CA ILE A 3 -28.39 -16.12 45.70
C ILE A 3 -27.82 -15.03 46.65
N ASP A 4 -28.48 -13.87 46.81
CA ASP A 4 -29.67 -13.58 47.68
C ASP A 4 -29.27 -13.63 49.17
N ARG A 5 -29.69 -12.79 50.13
CA ARG A 5 -30.70 -11.72 50.27
C ARG A 5 -30.61 -11.17 51.73
N VAL A 6 -31.07 -9.92 51.96
CA VAL A 6 -31.81 -9.41 53.17
C VAL A 6 -31.03 -9.27 54.49
N GLY A 7 -31.14 -8.22 55.32
CA GLY A 7 -31.87 -6.94 55.26
C GLY A 7 -31.99 -6.25 56.64
N VAL A 8 -32.34 -4.95 56.55
CA VAL A 8 -33.21 -4.08 57.41
C VAL A 8 -32.81 -3.61 58.83
N PHE A 9 -33.14 -2.32 59.04
CA PHE A 9 -33.31 -1.48 60.26
C PHE A 9 -32.03 -0.83 60.80
N GLY A 10 -31.93 0.47 61.10
CA GLY A 10 -32.91 1.56 61.17
C GLY A 10 -32.54 2.51 62.32
N ALA A 11 -32.78 3.81 62.13
CA ALA A 11 -32.80 4.92 63.11
C ALA A 11 -31.50 5.69 63.42
N GLY A 12 -31.66 7.03 63.44
CA GLY A 12 -30.97 7.89 64.41
C GLY A 12 -30.10 9.02 63.86
N MET A 13 -30.72 10.16 63.53
CA MET A 13 -30.03 11.46 63.46
C MET A 13 -29.26 11.77 64.75
N MET A 14 -28.02 12.23 64.63
CA MET A 14 -27.62 13.51 65.23
C MET A 14 -26.35 14.03 64.57
N ALA A 15 -26.49 15.19 63.94
CA ALA A 15 -25.41 15.98 63.39
C ALA A 15 -24.58 16.56 64.54
N VAL A 16 -23.31 16.14 64.62
CA VAL A 16 -22.27 16.93 65.27
C VAL A 16 -21.44 17.53 64.15
N ALA A 17 -21.63 18.82 63.92
CA ALA A 17 -20.78 19.63 63.06
C ALA A 17 -19.40 19.75 63.70
N ALA A 18 -18.56 18.74 63.49
CA ALA A 18 -17.13 18.87 63.70
C ALA A 18 -16.57 19.59 62.48
N ALA A 19 -16.07 20.81 62.69
CA ALA A 19 -15.26 21.52 61.71
C ALA A 19 -14.02 20.68 61.40
N THR A 20 -14.12 19.80 60.41
CA THR A 20 -12.96 19.20 59.79
C THR A 20 -12.28 20.30 58.99
N VAL A 21 -11.18 20.80 59.55
CA VAL A 21 -10.15 21.46 58.76
C VAL A 21 -9.82 20.48 57.64
N GLN A 22 -10.33 20.73 56.43
CA GLN A 22 -9.80 20.12 55.22
C GLN A 22 -8.38 20.65 55.09
N VAL A 23 -7.45 19.98 55.77
CA VAL A 23 -6.06 19.96 55.34
C VAL A 23 -6.15 19.36 53.94
N ALA A 24 -6.11 20.22 52.92
CA ALA A 24 -5.87 19.78 51.57
C ALA A 24 -4.64 18.90 51.65
N ALA A 25 -4.83 17.58 51.53
CA ALA A 25 -3.75 16.64 51.48
C ALA A 25 -2.93 17.04 50.26
N GLN A 26 -1.83 17.77 50.50
CA GLN A 26 -0.84 18.06 49.50
C GLN A 26 -0.40 16.70 48.98
N THR A 27 -0.81 16.37 47.76
CA THR A 27 -0.37 15.15 47.09
C THR A 27 1.16 15.19 47.14
N PRO A 28 1.82 14.16 47.71
CA PRO A 28 3.26 14.23 47.93
C PRO A 28 3.95 14.55 46.61
N THR A 29 4.75 15.63 46.60
CA THR A 29 5.44 16.08 45.40
C THR A 29 6.49 15.03 45.04
N THR A 30 6.23 14.24 44.00
CA THR A 30 7.16 13.20 43.55
C THR A 30 8.47 13.83 43.11
N THR A 31 9.59 13.18 43.44
CA THR A 31 10.92 13.64 43.00
C THR A 31 11.08 13.44 41.48
N LEU A 32 12.03 14.14 40.86
CA LEU A 32 12.33 13.95 39.43
C LEU A 32 12.76 12.50 39.13
N GLN A 33 13.50 11.87 40.04
CA GLN A 33 13.91 10.47 39.90
C GLN A 33 12.71 9.52 39.97
N GLN A 34 11.78 9.74 40.90
CA GLN A 34 10.55 8.93 41.00
C GLN A 34 9.69 9.04 39.74
N ASP A 35 9.54 10.25 39.18
CA ASP A 35 8.83 10.44 37.92
C ASP A 35 9.57 9.76 36.75
N PHE A 36 10.91 9.82 36.72
CA PHE A 36 11.73 9.15 35.72
C PHE A 36 11.56 7.64 35.77
N ASP A 37 11.68 7.03 36.95
CA ASP A 37 11.53 5.59 37.14
C ASP A 37 10.11 5.13 36.78
N ALA A 38 9.09 5.93 37.11
CA ALA A 38 7.71 5.67 36.71
C ALA A 38 7.53 5.71 35.18
N ALA A 39 8.11 6.72 34.51
CA ALA A 39 8.07 6.81 33.05
C ALA A 39 8.80 5.64 32.38
N ALA A 40 9.98 5.27 32.88
CA ALA A 40 10.75 4.12 32.40
C ALA A 40 10.02 2.79 32.62
N ALA A 41 9.30 2.64 33.74
CA ALA A 41 8.47 1.47 34.00
C ALA A 41 7.29 1.36 33.03
N LEU A 42 6.65 2.49 32.66
CA LEU A 42 5.60 2.51 31.63
C LEU A 42 6.15 2.11 30.26
N ASP A 43 7.33 2.62 29.90
CA ASP A 43 8.03 2.24 28.67
C ASP A 43 8.34 0.74 28.61
N THR A 44 8.81 0.18 29.73
CA THR A 44 9.14 -1.24 29.87
C THR A 44 7.90 -2.13 29.78
N LYS A 45 6.77 -1.68 30.34
CA LYS A 45 5.47 -2.36 30.25
C LYS A 45 4.86 -2.29 28.85
N GLY A 46 5.33 -1.38 27.99
CA GLY A 46 4.82 -1.20 26.64
C GLY A 46 3.55 -0.35 26.55
N ASP A 47 3.18 0.38 27.62
CA ASP A 47 2.08 1.36 27.58
C ASP A 47 2.56 2.65 26.92
N LYS A 48 2.54 2.66 25.58
CA LYS A 48 3.11 3.71 24.75
C LYS A 48 2.51 5.09 25.03
N THR A 49 1.18 5.14 25.22
CA THR A 49 0.44 6.39 25.45
C THR A 49 0.75 6.96 26.83
N ALA A 50 0.71 6.12 27.88
CA ALA A 50 1.05 6.56 29.22
C ALA A 50 2.53 6.94 29.34
N ALA A 51 3.43 6.19 28.69
CA ALA A 51 4.86 6.52 28.64
C ALA A 51 5.09 7.88 27.98
N LEU A 52 4.46 8.16 26.83
CA LEU A 52 4.56 9.47 26.17
C LEU A 52 4.13 10.61 27.10
N ALA A 53 2.97 10.46 27.75
CA ALA A 53 2.46 11.47 28.68
C ALA A 53 3.42 11.70 29.87
N ALA A 54 3.97 10.62 30.43
CA ALA A 54 4.94 10.70 31.52
C ALA A 54 6.25 11.40 31.10
N TRP A 55 6.76 11.10 29.91
CA TRP A 55 7.95 11.76 29.37
C TRP A 55 7.73 13.24 29.06
N GLN A 56 6.55 13.61 28.54
CA GLN A 56 6.18 15.02 28.31
C GLN A 56 6.10 15.80 29.63
N LYS A 57 5.57 15.19 30.70
CA LYS A 57 5.55 15.78 32.04
C LYS A 57 6.96 16.00 32.58
N LEU A 58 7.85 15.00 32.45
CA LEU A 58 9.26 15.12 32.82
C LEU A 58 9.99 16.20 32.02
N GLU A 59 9.74 16.27 30.72
CA GLU A 59 10.20 17.34 29.84
C GLU A 59 9.92 18.70 30.50
N ALA A 60 8.66 18.99 30.83
CA ALA A 60 8.23 20.27 31.38
C ALA A 60 8.84 20.58 32.77
N ARG A 61 9.13 19.53 33.56
CA ARG A 61 9.74 19.67 34.89
C ARG A 61 11.27 19.82 34.88
N THR A 62 11.94 19.48 33.78
CA THR A 62 13.40 19.57 33.68
C THR A 62 13.85 20.95 33.19
N LYS A 63 15.01 21.42 33.69
CA LYS A 63 15.57 22.71 33.29
C LYS A 63 15.89 22.70 31.78
N PRO A 64 15.43 23.69 30.99
CA PRO A 64 15.81 23.82 29.58
C PRO A 64 17.34 23.82 29.40
N GLY A 65 17.82 23.13 28.36
CA GLY A 65 19.25 22.99 28.08
C GLY A 65 20.03 22.04 29.01
N SER A 66 19.37 21.42 29.99
CA SER A 66 20.04 20.47 30.90
C SER A 66 20.22 19.07 30.30
N ARG A 67 21.17 18.31 30.84
CA ARG A 67 21.35 16.87 30.56
C ARG A 67 20.04 16.09 30.79
N SER A 68 19.36 16.31 31.91
CA SER A 68 18.11 15.61 32.25
C SER A 68 17.00 15.88 31.23
N ARG A 69 16.94 17.11 30.70
CA ARG A 69 16.05 17.46 29.59
C ARG A 69 16.41 16.67 28.32
N GLY A 70 17.69 16.53 28.01
CA GLY A 70 18.18 15.73 26.89
C GLY A 70 17.74 14.26 26.96
N VAL A 71 17.93 13.62 28.12
CA VAL A 71 17.50 12.23 28.36
C VAL A 71 15.98 12.09 28.20
N ALA A 72 15.20 12.99 28.82
CA ALA A 72 13.73 12.95 28.70
C ALA A 72 13.26 13.06 27.25
N LEU A 73 13.89 13.92 26.43
CA LEU A 73 13.57 14.07 25.01
C LEU A 73 13.89 12.79 24.19
N ILE A 74 15.01 12.12 24.47
CA ILE A 74 15.37 10.87 23.79
C ILE A 74 14.39 9.74 24.15
N ARG A 75 14.02 9.61 25.42
CA ARG A 75 13.06 8.58 25.85
C ARG A 75 11.66 8.87 25.31
N LYS A 76 11.25 10.14 25.29
CA LYS A 76 10.03 10.61 24.59
C LYS A 76 10.05 10.23 23.11
N SER A 77 11.19 10.34 22.43
CA SER A 77 11.30 10.02 21.00
C SER A 77 10.93 8.56 20.72
N ALA A 78 11.33 7.63 21.59
CA ALA A 78 11.00 6.21 21.44
C ALA A 78 9.48 5.97 21.58
N ALA A 79 8.83 6.62 22.55
CA ALA A 79 7.38 6.54 22.73
C ALA A 79 6.61 7.14 21.54
N LEU A 80 7.04 8.30 21.04
CA LEU A 80 6.48 8.94 19.84
C LEU A 80 6.58 8.02 18.62
N PHE A 81 7.75 7.43 18.38
CA PHE A 81 7.94 6.54 17.24
C PHE A 81 7.05 5.29 17.31
N LYS A 82 6.89 4.70 18.51
CA LYS A 82 5.99 3.56 18.73
C LYS A 82 4.50 3.89 18.54
N LEU A 83 4.15 5.19 18.54
CA LEU A 83 2.81 5.75 18.30
C LEU A 83 2.67 6.33 16.89
N ASP A 84 3.55 5.96 15.95
CA ASP A 84 3.55 6.42 14.56
C ASP A 84 3.73 7.94 14.39
N ARG A 85 4.31 8.63 15.38
CA ARG A 85 4.64 10.06 15.33
C ARG A 85 6.11 10.26 14.98
N SER A 86 6.51 9.76 13.82
CA SER A 86 7.92 9.72 13.39
C SER A 86 8.58 11.09 13.32
N ASP A 87 7.92 12.11 12.77
CA ASP A 87 8.50 13.46 12.65
C ASP A 87 8.77 14.09 14.02
N ASP A 88 7.79 14.00 14.94
CA ASP A 88 7.95 14.45 16.32
C ASP A 88 9.07 13.68 17.03
N ALA A 89 9.20 12.37 16.75
CA ALA A 89 10.26 11.54 17.28
C ALA A 89 11.64 12.00 16.78
N VAL A 90 11.79 12.32 15.49
CA VAL A 90 13.04 12.87 14.94
C VAL A 90 13.39 14.19 15.61
N VAL A 91 12.43 15.10 15.74
CA VAL A 91 12.63 16.39 16.42
C VAL A 91 13.10 16.18 17.85
N ALA A 92 12.41 15.32 18.61
CA ALA A 92 12.78 15.02 20.00
C ALA A 92 14.15 14.36 20.12
N ALA A 93 14.47 13.38 19.28
CA ALA A 93 15.76 12.68 19.30
C ALA A 93 16.94 13.62 18.99
N ARG A 94 16.81 14.46 17.97
CA ARG A 94 17.84 15.46 17.59
C ARG A 94 18.02 16.52 18.67
N ALA A 95 16.92 17.05 19.22
CA ALA A 95 16.97 18.01 20.30
C ALA A 95 17.61 17.42 21.57
N GLY A 96 17.33 16.14 21.85
CA GLY A 96 17.93 15.42 22.97
C GLY A 96 19.44 15.21 22.78
N LEU A 97 19.87 14.73 21.60
CA LEU A 97 21.28 14.54 21.25
C LEU A 97 22.11 15.82 21.38
N ALA A 98 21.55 16.97 20.99
CA ALA A 98 22.21 18.28 21.13
C ALA A 98 22.55 18.65 22.59
N LEU A 99 21.89 18.01 23.57
CA LEU A 99 22.10 18.24 24.99
C LEU A 99 22.95 17.16 25.67
N LEU A 100 23.38 16.13 24.95
CA LEU A 100 24.18 15.02 25.48
C LEU A 100 25.63 15.07 24.94
N PRO A 101 26.62 15.50 25.74
CA PRO A 101 28.02 15.55 25.32
C PRO A 101 28.54 14.18 24.92
N ALA A 102 29.28 14.07 23.80
CA ALA A 102 29.84 12.80 23.33
C ALA A 102 30.90 12.21 24.29
N THR A 103 31.56 13.06 25.08
CA THR A 103 32.64 12.69 26.00
C THR A 103 32.17 12.10 27.32
N ASP A 104 30.88 12.18 27.66
CA ASP A 104 30.33 11.63 28.90
C ASP A 104 29.96 10.15 28.70
N PRO A 105 30.67 9.19 29.30
CA PRO A 105 30.38 7.76 29.13
C PRO A 105 29.05 7.35 29.79
N THR A 106 28.58 8.08 30.81
CA THR A 106 27.33 7.75 31.52
C THR A 106 26.07 8.04 30.70
N LEU A 107 26.24 8.59 29.49
CA LEU A 107 25.19 8.93 28.53
C LEU A 107 25.26 8.07 27.26
N ALA A 108 26.15 7.09 27.21
CA ALA A 108 26.36 6.24 26.04
C ALA A 108 25.07 5.55 25.58
N GLU A 109 24.35 4.91 26.51
CA GLU A 109 23.06 4.28 26.22
C GLU A 109 22.04 5.25 25.61
N ASP A 110 21.88 6.46 26.17
CA ASP A 110 20.90 7.42 25.66
C ASP A 110 21.27 7.91 24.26
N ARG A 111 22.57 8.18 24.01
CA ARG A 111 23.04 8.52 22.66
C ARG A 111 22.80 7.36 21.69
N TRP A 112 23.13 6.12 22.09
CA TRP A 112 22.85 4.92 21.30
C TRP A 112 21.37 4.83 20.93
N ARG A 113 20.46 5.00 21.91
CA ARG A 113 19.02 4.95 21.68
C ARG A 113 18.55 6.02 20.72
N ALA A 114 19.03 7.25 20.86
CA ALA A 114 18.65 8.33 19.97
C ALA A 114 19.09 8.05 18.53
N TYR A 115 20.35 7.66 18.32
CA TYR A 115 20.85 7.30 17.00
C TYR A 115 20.17 6.07 16.41
N HIS A 116 19.93 5.03 17.22
CA HIS A 116 19.21 3.83 16.78
C HIS A 116 17.75 4.15 16.41
N ASN A 117 17.07 5.01 17.16
CA ASN A 117 15.71 5.48 16.83
C ASN A 117 15.70 6.27 15.52
N LEU A 118 16.65 7.20 15.34
CA LEU A 118 16.80 7.94 14.09
C LEU A 118 17.05 6.99 12.91
N GLY A 119 17.90 5.98 13.09
CA GLY A 119 18.15 4.94 12.10
C GLY A 119 16.90 4.16 11.75
N SER A 120 16.12 3.72 12.74
CA SER A 120 14.87 2.98 12.52
C SER A 120 13.80 3.82 11.85
N ILE A 121 13.69 5.11 12.18
CA ILE A 121 12.77 6.04 11.52
C ILE A 121 13.16 6.23 10.06
N ALA A 122 14.45 6.47 9.79
CA ALA A 122 14.97 6.64 8.42
C ALA A 122 14.81 5.34 7.60
N GLN A 123 15.09 4.18 8.20
CA GLN A 123 14.88 2.88 7.55
C GLN A 123 13.40 2.65 7.21
N ASN A 124 12.48 2.95 8.13
CA ASN A 124 11.04 2.88 7.86
C ASN A 124 10.59 3.89 6.79
N ALA A 125 11.29 5.02 6.69
CA ALA A 125 11.11 6.00 5.62
C ALA A 125 11.79 5.59 4.29
N LEU A 126 12.46 4.43 4.23
CA LEU A 126 13.26 3.94 3.11
C LEU A 126 14.41 4.88 2.72
N ASP A 127 14.84 5.74 3.65
CA ASP A 127 16.08 6.51 3.59
C ASP A 127 17.22 5.66 4.16
N TYR A 128 17.66 4.68 3.38
CA TYR A 128 18.69 3.73 3.83
C TYR A 128 20.08 4.38 3.94
N ALA A 129 20.32 5.49 3.24
CA ALA A 129 21.54 6.27 3.39
C ALA A 129 21.58 6.94 4.76
N GLY A 130 20.55 7.73 5.10
CA GLY A 130 20.42 8.37 6.41
C GLY A 130 20.33 7.36 7.56
N ALA A 131 19.66 6.22 7.34
CA ALA A 131 19.62 5.13 8.32
C ALA A 131 21.01 4.55 8.59
N GLY A 132 21.82 4.32 7.55
CA GLY A 132 23.18 3.83 7.68
C GLY A 132 24.09 4.76 8.47
N GLU A 133 23.98 6.08 8.27
CA GLU A 133 24.73 7.07 9.06
C GLU A 133 24.33 7.05 10.55
N ALA A 134 23.03 7.00 10.81
CA ALA A 134 22.49 6.95 12.17
C ALA A 134 22.91 5.64 12.88
N TYR A 135 22.84 4.49 12.21
CA TYR A 135 23.27 3.22 12.80
C TYR A 135 24.79 3.13 13.02
N ALA A 136 25.60 3.74 12.16
CA ALA A 136 27.04 3.86 12.41
C ALA A 136 27.33 4.75 13.64
N SER A 137 26.56 5.82 13.83
CA SER A 137 26.63 6.68 15.02
C SER A 137 26.18 5.93 16.27
N ALA A 138 25.13 5.09 16.15
CA ALA A 138 24.69 4.21 17.23
C ALA A 138 25.80 3.20 17.59
N GLU A 139 26.43 2.54 16.61
CA GLU A 139 27.54 1.61 16.85
C GLU A 139 28.67 2.28 17.65
N THR A 140 29.01 3.53 17.29
CA THR A 140 30.06 4.31 17.99
C THR A 140 29.65 4.68 19.41
N ALA A 141 28.36 4.96 19.64
CA ALA A 141 27.84 5.31 20.96
C ALA A 141 27.59 4.09 21.87
N ALA A 142 27.59 2.86 21.34
CA ALA A 142 27.33 1.65 22.09
C ALA A 142 28.42 1.36 23.13
N ASP A 143 28.02 1.11 24.38
CA ASP A 143 28.91 0.76 25.50
C ASP A 143 28.90 -0.74 25.83
N THR A 144 27.90 -1.48 25.36
CA THR A 144 27.77 -2.93 25.57
C THR A 144 27.87 -3.72 24.26
N PRO A 145 28.36 -4.97 24.29
CA PRO A 145 28.36 -5.85 23.13
C PRO A 145 26.97 -6.03 22.51
N ALA A 146 25.92 -6.10 23.32
CA ALA A 146 24.55 -6.25 22.82
C ALA A 146 24.10 -5.02 22.00
N MET A 147 24.34 -3.81 22.51
CA MET A 147 24.03 -2.57 21.78
C MET A 147 24.86 -2.45 20.50
N LYS A 148 26.13 -2.84 20.56
CA LYS A 148 27.02 -2.82 19.39
C LYS A 148 26.55 -3.80 18.32
N ALA A 149 26.20 -5.03 18.71
CA ALA A 149 25.64 -6.03 17.81
C ALA A 149 24.34 -5.56 17.16
N GLY A 150 23.42 -4.98 17.94
CA GLY A 150 22.15 -4.44 17.44
C GLY A 150 22.36 -3.34 16.38
N ALA A 151 23.21 -2.36 16.67
CA ALA A 151 23.53 -1.29 15.72
C ALA A 151 24.23 -1.81 14.45
N MET A 152 25.20 -2.72 14.59
CA MET A 152 25.89 -3.30 13.44
C MET A 152 24.98 -4.16 12.55
N LEU A 153 24.04 -4.91 13.13
CA LEU A 153 23.10 -5.73 12.35
C LEU A 153 22.12 -4.86 11.54
N ALA A 154 21.64 -3.76 12.12
CA ALA A 154 20.80 -2.79 11.42
C ALA A 154 21.59 -2.01 10.35
N LEU A 155 22.85 -1.68 10.65
CA LEU A 155 23.78 -1.07 9.70
C LEU A 155 24.05 -2.00 8.50
N ALA A 156 24.32 -3.28 8.73
CA ALA A 156 24.55 -4.25 7.66
C ALA A 156 23.29 -4.45 6.79
N GLU A 157 22.10 -4.48 7.41
CA GLU A 157 20.82 -4.58 6.69
C GLU A 157 20.61 -3.42 5.72
N THR A 158 20.73 -2.19 6.22
CA THR A 158 20.56 -0.98 5.39
C THR A 158 21.64 -0.88 4.32
N ARG A 159 22.90 -1.14 4.68
CA ARG A 159 24.04 -1.10 3.75
C ARG A 159 24.00 -2.21 2.70
N THR A 160 23.27 -3.31 2.91
CA THR A 160 23.11 -4.34 1.88
C THR A 160 22.57 -3.76 0.56
N PHE A 161 21.78 -2.70 0.62
CA PHE A 161 21.17 -2.06 -0.56
C PHE A 161 21.78 -0.70 -0.92
N THR A 162 22.73 -0.18 -0.14
CA THR A 162 23.37 1.13 -0.42
C THR A 162 24.89 1.02 -0.59
N ASP A 163 25.54 0.17 0.19
CA ASP A 163 26.97 -0.12 0.14
C ASP A 163 27.24 -1.59 0.58
N PRO A 164 27.10 -2.56 -0.34
CA PRO A 164 27.24 -3.99 0.00
C PRO A 164 28.62 -4.36 0.54
N ALA A 165 29.68 -3.65 0.15
CA ALA A 165 31.03 -3.89 0.65
C ALA A 165 31.14 -3.48 2.13
N SER A 166 30.54 -2.36 2.49
CA SER A 166 30.48 -1.91 3.89
C SER A 166 29.55 -2.76 4.75
N ALA A 167 28.47 -3.33 4.18
CA ALA A 167 27.66 -4.34 4.84
C ALA A 167 28.49 -5.60 5.19
N ASP A 168 29.27 -6.10 4.23
CA ASP A 168 30.17 -7.25 4.40
C ASP A 168 31.19 -7.01 5.52
N ALA A 169 31.88 -5.86 5.48
CA ALA A 169 32.83 -5.46 6.53
C ALA A 169 32.16 -5.33 7.90
N THR A 170 30.92 -4.87 7.95
CA THR A 170 30.15 -4.77 9.20
C THR A 170 29.81 -6.15 9.73
N LEU A 171 29.38 -7.10 8.88
CA LEU A 171 29.11 -8.47 9.29
C LEU A 171 30.36 -9.21 9.77
N ALA A 172 31.53 -8.96 9.17
CA ALA A 172 32.79 -9.51 9.68
C ALA A 172 33.09 -9.01 11.11
N ARG A 173 32.77 -7.75 11.43
CA ARG A 173 32.89 -7.20 12.79
C ARG A 173 31.86 -7.80 13.75
N VAL A 174 30.64 -8.07 13.27
CA VAL A 174 29.63 -8.82 14.04
C VAL A 174 30.13 -10.22 14.36
N ASP A 175 30.68 -10.94 13.39
CA ASP A 175 31.21 -12.30 13.57
C ASP A 175 32.36 -12.34 14.59
N ALA A 176 33.23 -11.32 14.59
CA ALA A 176 34.26 -11.18 15.61
C ALA A 176 33.67 -10.90 17.00
N LEU A 177 32.65 -10.04 17.09
CA LEU A 177 31.98 -9.71 18.34
C LEU A 177 31.27 -10.92 18.95
N VAL A 178 30.46 -11.65 18.17
CA VAL A 178 29.68 -12.80 18.67
C VAL A 178 30.53 -13.98 19.12
N LYS A 179 31.79 -14.08 18.67
CA LYS A 179 32.76 -15.05 19.20
C LYS A 179 33.25 -14.68 20.60
N SER A 180 33.22 -13.40 20.95
CA SER A 180 33.73 -12.87 22.22
C SER A 180 32.67 -12.81 23.33
N VAL A 181 31.40 -13.07 23.01
CA VAL A 181 30.28 -12.99 23.96
C VAL A 181 29.38 -14.21 23.89
N GLN A 182 28.70 -14.52 24.99
CA GLN A 182 27.65 -15.52 24.97
C GLN A 182 26.47 -15.00 24.13
N THR A 183 26.08 -15.77 23.13
CA THR A 183 24.98 -15.42 22.22
C THR A 183 23.86 -16.44 22.29
N ASP A 184 22.64 -15.96 22.37
CA ASP A 184 21.45 -16.80 22.25
C ASP A 184 21.20 -17.21 20.80
N ALA A 185 20.30 -18.18 20.63
CA ALA A 185 19.94 -18.73 19.33
C ALA A 185 19.29 -17.70 18.39
N ARG A 186 18.54 -16.73 18.96
CA ARG A 186 17.86 -15.69 18.19
C ARG A 186 18.86 -14.73 17.57
N LEU A 187 19.88 -14.31 18.30
CA LEU A 187 20.95 -13.46 17.79
C LEU A 187 21.75 -14.19 16.71
N LYS A 188 22.09 -15.47 16.91
CA LYS A 188 22.76 -16.29 15.89
C LYS A 188 21.94 -16.39 14.60
N ALA A 189 20.63 -16.61 14.73
CA ALA A 189 19.72 -16.62 13.59
C ALA A 189 19.71 -15.26 12.87
N MET A 190 19.64 -14.14 13.58
CA MET A 190 19.68 -12.80 12.97
C MET A 190 20.98 -12.55 12.20
N VAL A 191 22.13 -12.91 12.78
CA VAL A 191 23.44 -12.82 12.10
C VAL A 191 23.45 -13.63 10.81
N ALA A 192 23.01 -14.89 10.88
CA ALA A 192 22.92 -15.77 9.71
C ALA A 192 21.97 -15.21 8.64
N ARG A 193 20.82 -14.65 9.03
CA ARG A 193 19.89 -14.00 8.08
C ARG A 193 20.51 -12.79 7.38
N ARG A 194 21.28 -11.95 8.08
CA ARG A 194 21.93 -10.79 7.46
C ARG A 194 22.99 -11.20 6.44
N HIS A 195 23.80 -12.22 6.75
CA HIS A 195 24.71 -12.85 5.79
C HIS A 195 23.96 -13.41 4.58
N ALA A 196 22.87 -14.15 4.82
CA ALA A 196 22.06 -14.71 3.75
C ALA A 196 21.52 -13.64 2.79
N ILE A 197 20.91 -12.58 3.32
CA ILE A 197 20.33 -11.50 2.51
C ILE A 197 21.41 -10.74 1.73
N LEU A 198 22.56 -10.45 2.35
CA LEU A 198 23.69 -9.82 1.66
C LEU A 198 24.17 -10.68 0.49
N LEU A 199 24.44 -11.96 0.74
CA LEU A 199 24.93 -12.89 -0.28
C LEU A 199 23.91 -13.10 -1.40
N LEU A 200 22.61 -13.16 -1.05
CA LEU A 200 21.51 -13.29 -1.99
C LEU A 200 21.49 -12.12 -2.99
N ASN A 201 21.64 -10.89 -2.49
CA ASN A 201 21.67 -9.68 -3.30
C ASN A 201 23.01 -9.43 -4.02
N ARG A 202 24.06 -10.21 -3.69
CA ARG A 202 25.32 -10.28 -4.45
C ARG A 202 25.35 -11.39 -5.49
N GLY A 203 24.25 -12.14 -5.66
CA GLY A 203 24.15 -13.26 -6.59
C GLY A 203 24.83 -14.55 -6.10
N ALA A 204 25.32 -14.60 -4.87
CA ALA A 204 25.97 -15.75 -4.26
C ALA A 204 24.92 -16.71 -3.66
N TYR A 205 24.09 -17.32 -4.51
CA TYR A 205 22.86 -18.01 -4.10
C TYR A 205 23.09 -19.24 -3.21
N GLU A 206 24.07 -20.09 -3.53
CA GLU A 206 24.32 -21.29 -2.72
C GLU A 206 24.89 -20.94 -1.33
N PRO A 207 25.90 -20.04 -1.20
CA PRO A 207 26.29 -19.50 0.10
C PRO A 207 25.14 -18.84 0.88
N ALA A 208 24.32 -18.02 0.21
CA ALA A 208 23.15 -17.40 0.82
C ALA A 208 22.19 -18.44 1.39
N ARG A 209 21.93 -19.51 0.63
CA ARG A 209 21.09 -20.64 1.05
C ARG A 209 21.62 -21.31 2.31
N LEU A 210 22.92 -21.55 2.40
CA LEU A 210 23.52 -22.19 3.59
C LEU A 210 23.30 -21.35 4.85
N TYR A 211 23.53 -20.05 4.78
CA TYR A 211 23.25 -19.13 5.90
C TYR A 211 21.75 -19.04 6.23
N ALA A 212 20.87 -19.00 5.23
CA ALA A 212 19.43 -18.96 5.46
C ALA A 212 18.92 -20.23 6.15
N VAL A 213 19.42 -21.40 5.73
CA VAL A 213 19.12 -22.69 6.38
C VAL A 213 19.68 -22.73 7.80
N GLU A 214 20.87 -22.18 8.03
CA GLU A 214 21.44 -22.08 9.37
C GLU A 214 20.57 -21.22 10.29
N ALA A 215 20.04 -20.09 9.81
CA ALA A 215 19.10 -19.30 10.58
C ALA A 215 17.86 -20.09 11.01
N VAL A 216 17.30 -20.90 10.10
CA VAL A 216 16.16 -21.78 10.42
C VAL A 216 16.54 -22.80 11.49
N LYS A 217 17.74 -23.40 11.43
CA LYS A 217 18.21 -24.34 12.46
C LYS A 217 18.38 -23.67 13.82
N GLN A 218 18.95 -22.48 13.86
CA GLN A 218 19.11 -21.71 15.10
C GLN A 218 17.76 -21.38 15.75
N LEU A 219 16.70 -21.19 14.95
CA LEU A 219 15.33 -21.01 15.46
C LEU A 219 14.61 -22.33 15.81
N GLY A 220 15.30 -23.47 15.83
CA GLY A 220 14.73 -24.76 16.21
C GLY A 220 14.19 -25.59 15.03
N GLY A 221 14.39 -25.14 13.78
CA GLY A 221 14.08 -25.90 12.58
C GLY A 221 12.64 -25.79 12.09
N LEU A 222 12.15 -26.84 11.44
CA LEU A 222 10.79 -26.95 10.92
C LEU A 222 9.90 -27.63 11.96
N THR A 223 9.33 -26.83 12.86
CA THR A 223 8.44 -27.28 13.93
C THR A 223 6.99 -26.94 13.64
N SER A 224 6.05 -27.52 14.40
CA SER A 224 4.61 -27.25 14.27
C SER A 224 4.17 -25.92 14.89
N GLN A 225 5.03 -25.29 15.69
CA GLN A 225 4.83 -23.94 16.23
C GLN A 225 5.66 -22.96 15.43
N THR A 226 5.10 -21.81 15.06
CA THR A 226 5.75 -20.86 14.17
C THR A 226 5.45 -19.45 14.64
N ASP A 227 6.48 -18.66 14.89
CA ASP A 227 6.38 -17.22 15.13
C ASP A 227 6.76 -16.41 13.88
N SER A 228 6.76 -15.08 13.98
CA SER A 228 7.10 -14.21 12.84
C SER A 228 8.58 -14.30 12.43
N ASN A 229 9.50 -14.59 13.34
CA ASN A 229 10.92 -14.78 13.03
C ASN A 229 11.13 -16.08 12.25
N ASP A 230 10.42 -17.15 12.64
CA ASP A 230 10.40 -18.42 11.93
C ASP A 230 9.92 -18.24 10.50
N VAL A 231 8.81 -17.50 10.30
CA VAL A 231 8.28 -17.20 8.97
C VAL A 231 9.34 -16.51 8.12
N SER A 232 9.93 -15.41 8.59
CA SER A 232 10.91 -14.70 7.78
C SER A 232 12.16 -15.53 7.50
N ALA A 233 12.67 -16.30 8.46
CA ALA A 233 13.83 -17.17 8.25
C ALA A 233 13.54 -18.29 7.24
N ARG A 234 12.38 -18.94 7.35
CA ARG A 234 11.94 -19.99 6.40
C ARG A 234 11.68 -19.40 5.02
N SER A 235 11.10 -18.21 4.92
CA SER A 235 10.94 -17.51 3.64
C SER A 235 12.28 -17.10 3.02
N ASP A 236 13.28 -16.66 3.81
CA ASP A 236 14.65 -16.38 3.33
C ASP A 236 15.27 -17.67 2.77
N ALA A 237 15.15 -18.78 3.49
CA ALA A 237 15.64 -20.09 3.05
C ALA A 237 14.91 -20.60 1.80
N ALA A 238 13.62 -20.32 1.67
CA ALA A 238 12.83 -20.68 0.49
C ALA A 238 13.33 -19.93 -0.75
N ILE A 239 13.46 -18.60 -0.67
CA ILE A 239 13.93 -17.76 -1.79
C ILE A 239 15.36 -18.14 -2.18
N ALA A 240 16.26 -18.24 -1.20
CA ALA A 240 17.65 -18.61 -1.47
C ALA A 240 17.78 -20.02 -2.07
N SER A 241 16.99 -20.98 -1.59
CA SER A 241 16.95 -22.33 -2.17
C SER A 241 16.44 -22.33 -3.61
N LEU A 242 15.42 -21.53 -3.91
CA LEU A 242 14.88 -21.43 -5.26
C LEU A 242 15.91 -20.85 -6.24
N LEU A 243 16.55 -19.73 -5.87
CA LEU A 243 17.56 -19.07 -6.69
C LEU A 243 18.84 -19.91 -6.83
N ALA A 244 19.15 -20.77 -5.85
CA ALA A 244 20.21 -21.78 -5.93
C ALA A 244 19.81 -23.04 -6.73
N GLY A 245 18.64 -23.07 -7.39
CA GLY A 245 18.20 -24.20 -8.19
C GLY A 245 17.76 -25.43 -7.38
N LYS A 246 17.27 -25.23 -6.15
CA LYS A 246 16.75 -26.28 -5.24
C LYS A 246 15.24 -26.11 -4.99
N PRO A 247 14.38 -26.28 -6.01
CA PRO A 247 12.95 -25.97 -5.93
C PRO A 247 12.19 -26.81 -4.88
N ASP A 248 12.56 -28.08 -4.67
CA ASP A 248 11.89 -28.92 -3.67
C ASP A 248 12.15 -28.44 -2.24
N LYS A 249 13.39 -28.00 -1.96
CA LYS A 249 13.73 -27.36 -0.68
C LYS A 249 13.05 -26.01 -0.52
N ALA A 250 12.94 -25.23 -1.60
CA ALA A 250 12.19 -23.98 -1.56
C ALA A 250 10.73 -24.19 -1.16
N ARG A 251 10.07 -25.21 -1.74
CA ARG A 251 8.69 -25.56 -1.42
C ARG A 251 8.53 -26.06 0.01
N GLU A 252 9.43 -26.92 0.48
CA GLU A 252 9.45 -27.42 1.87
C GLU A 252 9.49 -26.27 2.87
N TYR A 253 10.43 -25.32 2.71
CA TYR A 253 10.51 -24.16 3.58
C TYR A 253 9.28 -23.24 3.47
N MET A 254 8.81 -22.97 2.26
CA MET A 254 7.64 -22.10 2.04
C MET A 254 6.36 -22.70 2.67
N ALA A 255 6.15 -24.02 2.59
CA ALA A 255 4.97 -24.68 3.13
C ALA A 255 4.87 -24.51 4.66
N MET A 256 6.02 -24.39 5.32
CA MET A 256 6.15 -24.20 6.77
C MET A 256 6.05 -22.73 7.21
N THR A 257 5.77 -21.79 6.29
CA THR A 257 5.48 -20.38 6.63
C THR A 257 3.98 -20.13 6.81
N GLY A 258 3.13 -21.00 6.27
CA GLY A 258 1.69 -20.76 6.13
C GLY A 258 1.33 -19.76 5.02
N ALA A 259 2.30 -19.19 4.30
CA ALA A 259 2.03 -18.35 3.14
C ALA A 259 1.24 -19.14 2.09
N GLY A 260 0.16 -18.54 1.58
CA GLY A 260 -0.76 -19.21 0.66
C GLY A 260 -1.62 -20.32 1.29
N ARG A 261 -1.71 -20.40 2.63
CA ARG A 261 -2.57 -21.36 3.35
C ARG A 261 -3.39 -20.65 4.42
N LEU A 262 -4.48 -20.02 4.03
CA LEU A 262 -5.43 -19.46 4.99
C LEU A 262 -6.46 -20.50 5.39
N THR A 263 -6.61 -20.75 6.69
CA THR A 263 -7.62 -21.70 7.21
C THR A 263 -9.04 -21.16 7.06
N LYS A 264 -9.21 -19.84 6.98
CA LYS A 264 -10.45 -19.13 6.66
C LYS A 264 -10.11 -17.84 5.91
N GLY A 265 -10.85 -17.54 4.85
CA GLY A 265 -10.69 -16.33 4.05
C GLY A 265 -9.63 -16.46 2.94
N GLU A 266 -9.46 -15.38 2.18
CA GLU A 266 -8.51 -15.29 1.06
C GLU A 266 -7.51 -14.16 1.32
N PHE A 267 -6.25 -14.35 0.92
CA PHE A 267 -5.28 -13.25 0.90
C PHE A 267 -5.56 -12.44 -0.37
N ASP A 268 -6.62 -11.64 -0.30
CA ASP A 268 -7.03 -10.79 -1.41
C ASP A 268 -5.99 -9.67 -1.66
N PRO A 269 -5.74 -9.33 -2.93
CA PRO A 269 -4.98 -8.12 -3.27
C PRO A 269 -5.57 -6.88 -2.59
N ALA A 270 -4.70 -5.91 -2.30
CA ALA A 270 -5.09 -4.64 -1.72
C ALA A 270 -6.04 -3.86 -2.65
N VAL A 271 -6.89 -2.98 -2.09
CA VAL A 271 -7.73 -2.08 -2.90
C VAL A 271 -6.90 -1.06 -3.68
N GLN A 272 -5.71 -0.72 -3.18
CA GLN A 272 -4.68 0.04 -3.89
C GLN A 272 -3.39 -0.76 -3.90
N MET A 273 -3.02 -1.31 -5.06
CA MET A 273 -1.86 -2.20 -5.20
C MET A 273 -1.15 -1.99 -6.54
N ASP A 274 -0.75 -0.74 -6.79
CA ASP A 274 -0.08 -0.35 -8.01
C ASP A 274 1.42 -0.65 -7.94
N VAL A 275 1.97 -1.15 -9.04
CA VAL A 275 3.41 -1.33 -9.22
C VAL A 275 4.01 -0.05 -9.83
N PRO A 276 5.29 0.28 -9.55
CA PRO A 276 5.90 1.47 -10.13
C PRO A 276 6.03 1.30 -11.66
N PRO A 277 5.95 2.38 -12.46
CA PRO A 277 6.22 2.30 -13.88
C PRO A 277 7.68 1.91 -14.14
N CYS A 278 7.94 1.25 -15.26
CA CYS A 278 9.31 1.05 -15.75
C CYS A 278 9.90 2.40 -16.20
N GLY A 279 11.22 2.56 -16.06
CA GLY A 279 11.94 3.83 -16.17
C GLY A 279 11.97 4.57 -14.83
N GLY A 280 11.77 5.90 -14.88
CA GLY A 280 11.80 6.76 -13.69
C GLY A 280 13.22 6.99 -13.15
N GLU A 281 13.31 7.53 -11.93
CA GLU A 281 14.59 7.91 -11.31
C GLU A 281 15.52 6.72 -11.05
N ALA A 282 14.95 5.54 -10.79
CA ALA A 282 15.71 4.30 -10.60
C ALA A 282 16.00 3.54 -11.91
N ASP A 283 15.60 4.08 -13.07
CA ASP A 283 15.72 3.45 -14.39
C ASP A 283 15.24 1.99 -14.41
N LEU A 284 14.06 1.73 -13.83
CA LEU A 284 13.53 0.38 -13.66
C LEU A 284 13.31 -0.30 -15.01
N ARG A 285 14.01 -1.40 -15.27
CA ARG A 285 13.86 -2.16 -16.52
C ARG A 285 12.77 -3.21 -16.38
N PRO A 286 12.08 -3.62 -17.47
CA PRO A 286 11.02 -4.63 -17.40
C PRO A 286 11.43 -5.99 -16.80
N ALA A 287 12.72 -6.32 -16.85
CA ALA A 287 13.31 -7.53 -16.30
C ALA A 287 13.72 -7.39 -14.82
N ASP A 288 13.83 -6.16 -14.30
CA ASP A 288 14.13 -5.94 -12.90
C ASP A 288 12.97 -6.44 -12.04
N MET A 289 13.32 -7.16 -10.97
CA MET A 289 12.35 -7.66 -10.00
C MET A 289 12.88 -7.49 -8.59
N ALA A 290 11.96 -7.37 -7.65
CA ALA A 290 12.25 -7.46 -6.23
C ALA A 290 11.26 -8.38 -5.50
N VAL A 291 11.70 -8.91 -4.37
CA VAL A 291 10.82 -9.46 -3.34
C VAL A 291 10.84 -8.49 -2.17
N VAL A 292 9.67 -7.97 -1.82
CA VAL A 292 9.49 -7.00 -0.73
C VAL A 292 8.69 -7.65 0.38
N GLU A 293 9.19 -7.55 1.62
CA GLU A 293 8.50 -7.93 2.85
C GLU A 293 7.81 -6.72 3.47
N PHE A 294 6.61 -6.88 4.00
CA PHE A 294 5.88 -5.82 4.67
C PHE A 294 4.85 -6.37 5.68
N THR A 295 4.26 -5.46 6.46
CA THR A 295 3.17 -5.75 7.40
C THR A 295 1.92 -4.94 7.06
N ILE A 296 0.75 -5.54 7.21
CA ILE A 296 -0.56 -4.89 7.04
C ILE A 296 -1.13 -4.52 8.42
N GLY A 297 -1.25 -3.23 8.70
CA GLY A 297 -1.85 -2.71 9.93
C GLY A 297 -3.35 -3.01 10.04
N ASP A 298 -3.91 -2.89 11.25
CA ASP A 298 -5.37 -3.03 11.48
C ASP A 298 -6.19 -1.95 10.76
N ASP A 299 -5.54 -0.82 10.48
CA ASP A 299 -6.03 0.33 9.72
C ASP A 299 -5.88 0.16 8.20
N GLY A 300 -5.31 -0.96 7.74
CA GLY A 300 -5.04 -1.23 6.34
C GLY A 300 -3.80 -0.52 5.78
N VAL A 301 -3.05 0.19 6.62
CA VAL A 301 -1.79 0.86 6.25
C VAL A 301 -0.65 -0.14 6.22
N VAL A 302 0.19 -0.05 5.18
CA VAL A 302 1.40 -0.85 5.07
C VAL A 302 2.52 -0.29 5.96
N ARG A 303 3.18 -1.18 6.70
CA ARG A 303 4.20 -0.88 7.71
C ARG A 303 5.40 -1.83 7.56
N ASN A 304 6.54 -1.46 8.15
CA ASN A 304 7.76 -2.29 8.18
C ASN A 304 8.17 -2.83 6.80
N VAL A 305 8.14 -1.96 5.78
CA VAL A 305 8.50 -2.36 4.41
C VAL A 305 10.00 -2.55 4.32
N SER A 306 10.43 -3.70 3.82
CA SER A 306 11.85 -4.02 3.63
C SER A 306 12.07 -4.83 2.35
N PRO A 307 13.00 -4.43 1.47
CA PRO A 307 13.43 -5.30 0.38
C PRO A 307 14.18 -6.52 0.94
N ILE A 308 13.90 -7.70 0.38
CA ILE A 308 14.57 -8.96 0.72
C ILE A 308 15.55 -9.36 -0.38
N TYR A 309 15.14 -9.18 -1.64
CA TYR A 309 15.94 -9.54 -2.82
C TYR A 309 15.60 -8.61 -3.97
N ALA A 310 16.61 -8.23 -4.78
CA ALA A 310 16.39 -7.60 -6.07
C ALA A 310 17.42 -8.03 -7.12
N ALA A 311 16.96 -8.32 -8.34
CA ALA A 311 17.82 -8.68 -9.47
C ALA A 311 18.48 -7.46 -10.17
N GLY A 312 18.14 -6.24 -9.75
CA GLY A 312 18.65 -4.97 -10.31
C GLY A 312 19.51 -4.14 -9.34
N GLY A 313 19.92 -4.72 -8.20
CA GLY A 313 20.69 -4.01 -7.18
C GLY A 313 19.84 -3.16 -6.24
N GLY A 314 20.53 -2.38 -5.40
CA GLY A 314 19.91 -1.72 -4.25
C GLY A 314 18.95 -0.57 -4.57
N ALA A 315 19.26 0.25 -5.58
CA ALA A 315 18.36 1.34 -6.02
C ALA A 315 17.01 0.79 -6.51
N VAL A 316 17.05 -0.28 -7.31
CA VAL A 316 15.87 -1.03 -7.77
C VAL A 316 15.08 -1.59 -6.59
N ALA A 317 15.76 -2.21 -5.62
CA ALA A 317 15.13 -2.76 -4.43
C ALA A 317 14.34 -1.71 -3.63
N LEU A 318 14.95 -0.53 -3.42
CA LEU A 318 14.34 0.57 -2.69
C LEU A 318 13.16 1.19 -3.44
N GLU A 319 13.21 1.26 -4.77
CA GLU A 319 12.09 1.80 -5.55
C GLU A 319 10.85 0.90 -5.49
N PHE A 320 11.04 -0.42 -5.57
CA PHE A 320 9.93 -1.36 -5.35
C PHE A 320 9.39 -1.27 -3.91
N ALA A 321 10.26 -1.12 -2.91
CA ALA A 321 9.83 -0.93 -1.52
C ALA A 321 9.01 0.36 -1.35
N ARG A 322 9.36 1.46 -2.03
CA ARG A 322 8.57 2.70 -2.00
C ARG A 322 7.17 2.50 -2.55
N ALA A 323 7.02 1.77 -3.65
CA ALA A 323 5.71 1.47 -4.21
C ALA A 323 4.84 0.63 -3.26
N VAL A 324 5.43 -0.35 -2.55
CA VAL A 324 4.72 -1.17 -1.55
C VAL A 324 4.20 -0.34 -0.38
N ARG A 325 4.96 0.67 0.05
CA ARG A 325 4.53 1.58 1.13
C ARG A 325 3.26 2.35 0.79
N ASP A 326 2.99 2.54 -0.51
CA ASP A 326 1.82 3.25 -1.01
C ASP A 326 0.61 2.32 -1.24
N TRP A 327 0.71 1.04 -0.89
CA TRP A 327 -0.41 0.11 -0.95
C TRP A 327 -1.36 0.30 0.22
N SER A 328 -2.64 0.01 -0.02
CA SER A 328 -3.70 0.18 0.98
C SER A 328 -4.73 -0.95 0.94
N TRP A 329 -5.08 -1.44 2.12
CA TRP A 329 -6.26 -2.27 2.35
C TRP A 329 -7.36 -1.42 3.00
N THR A 330 -8.62 -1.79 2.83
CA THR A 330 -9.66 -1.25 3.72
C THR A 330 -9.51 -1.85 5.12
N PRO A 331 -9.96 -1.15 6.18
CA PRO A 331 -9.98 -1.72 7.53
C PRO A 331 -10.75 -3.05 7.62
N GLU A 332 -11.80 -3.22 6.82
CA GLU A 332 -12.60 -4.45 6.74
C GLU A 332 -11.80 -5.59 6.12
N GLN A 333 -11.07 -5.34 5.03
CA GLN A 333 -10.17 -6.33 4.43
C GLN A 333 -9.07 -6.74 5.42
N ALA A 334 -8.45 -5.77 6.10
CA ALA A 334 -7.42 -6.04 7.08
C ALA A 334 -7.94 -6.89 8.26
N LYS A 335 -9.16 -6.61 8.75
CA LYS A 335 -9.80 -7.38 9.82
C LYS A 335 -10.18 -8.81 9.42
N ALA A 336 -10.46 -9.03 8.13
CA ALA A 336 -10.76 -10.37 7.61
C ALA A 336 -9.52 -11.29 7.58
N LEU A 337 -8.31 -10.71 7.57
CA LEU A 337 -7.05 -11.44 7.60
C LEU A 337 -6.63 -11.73 9.06
N PRO A 338 -6.38 -13.00 9.43
CA PRO A 338 -5.86 -13.30 10.76
C PRO A 338 -4.54 -12.57 10.99
N ALA A 339 -4.35 -12.01 12.20
CA ALA A 339 -3.24 -11.12 12.51
C ALA A 339 -1.86 -11.69 12.13
N PHE A 340 -1.63 -12.98 12.39
CA PHE A 340 -0.38 -13.66 12.04
C PHE A 340 -0.01 -13.52 10.55
N PHE A 341 -1.00 -13.68 9.64
CA PHE A 341 -0.78 -13.61 8.19
C PHE A 341 -0.66 -12.19 7.64
N ARG A 342 -0.86 -11.17 8.49
CA ARG A 342 -0.62 -9.77 8.13
C ARG A 342 0.82 -9.34 8.35
N TYR A 343 1.60 -10.11 9.10
CA TYR A 343 3.02 -9.84 9.33
C TYR A 343 3.89 -10.55 8.29
N ASN A 344 4.99 -9.91 7.91
CA ASN A 344 6.02 -10.48 7.04
C ASN A 344 5.47 -11.04 5.71
N VAL A 345 4.46 -10.36 5.16
CA VAL A 345 3.91 -10.67 3.84
C VAL A 345 4.99 -10.39 2.82
N ARG A 346 5.24 -11.34 1.91
CA ARG A 346 6.22 -11.17 0.82
C ARG A 346 5.55 -11.26 -0.53
N VAL A 347 5.83 -10.29 -1.40
CA VAL A 347 5.32 -10.25 -2.77
C VAL A 347 6.50 -10.11 -3.73
N GLU A 348 6.49 -10.90 -4.80
CA GLU A 348 7.38 -10.70 -5.95
C GLU A 348 6.81 -9.61 -6.85
N MET A 349 7.64 -8.66 -7.27
CA MET A 349 7.22 -7.47 -7.99
C MET A 349 8.12 -7.19 -9.19
N ARG A 350 7.52 -6.67 -10.27
CA ARG A 350 8.21 -6.04 -11.42
C ARG A 350 7.53 -4.71 -11.72
N CYS A 351 8.26 -3.82 -12.39
CA CYS A 351 7.71 -2.52 -12.80
C CYS A 351 6.63 -2.71 -13.86
N SER A 352 5.74 -1.73 -14.04
CA SER A 352 4.68 -1.70 -15.03
C SER A 352 5.16 -1.12 -16.37
N THR A 353 4.78 -1.77 -17.47
CA THR A 353 4.94 -1.25 -18.84
C THR A 353 3.60 -0.74 -19.39
N GLU A 354 2.58 -0.68 -18.54
CA GLU A 354 1.25 -0.18 -18.90
C GLU A 354 1.29 1.31 -19.17
N PHE A 355 0.81 1.68 -20.35
CA PHE A 355 0.62 3.07 -20.72
C PHE A 355 -0.59 3.64 -19.95
N GLU A 356 -0.45 4.82 -19.33
CA GLU A 356 -1.54 5.41 -18.57
C GLU A 356 -2.73 5.74 -19.48
N ARG A 357 -3.87 5.12 -19.20
CA ARG A 357 -5.15 5.38 -19.86
C ARG A 357 -6.13 5.83 -18.80
N PRO A 358 -6.44 7.14 -18.70
CA PRO A 358 -7.46 7.59 -17.77
C PRO A 358 -8.81 6.96 -18.15
N SER A 359 -9.58 6.54 -17.15
CA SER A 359 -10.98 6.18 -17.37
C SER A 359 -11.76 7.39 -17.89
N ILE A 360 -12.92 7.16 -18.51
CA ILE A 360 -13.83 8.24 -18.94
C ILE A 360 -14.19 9.14 -17.74
N THR A 361 -14.39 8.55 -16.55
CA THR A 361 -14.65 9.32 -15.32
C THR A 361 -13.46 10.17 -14.89
N LYS A 362 -12.23 9.62 -14.86
CA LYS A 362 -11.01 10.36 -14.51
C LYS A 362 -10.72 11.50 -15.50
N PHE A 363 -11.07 11.31 -16.78
CA PHE A 363 -10.97 12.38 -17.78
C PHE A 363 -11.90 13.57 -17.49
N LEU A 364 -13.05 13.33 -16.87
CA LEU A 364 -14.00 14.38 -16.49
C LEU A 364 -13.59 15.13 -15.21
N ASP A 365 -12.67 14.61 -14.40
CA ASP A 365 -12.17 15.28 -13.18
C ASP A 365 -11.62 16.69 -13.48
N ALA A 366 -11.04 16.88 -14.67
CA ALA A 366 -10.51 18.16 -15.11
C ALA A 366 -11.58 19.25 -15.23
N ASP A 367 -12.83 18.89 -15.56
CA ASP A 367 -13.93 19.84 -15.65
C ASP A 367 -14.37 20.30 -14.25
N MET A 368 -14.38 19.38 -13.27
CA MET A 368 -14.62 19.72 -11.87
C MET A 368 -13.53 20.64 -11.33
N ALA A 369 -12.26 20.31 -11.59
CA ALA A 369 -11.13 21.15 -11.17
C ALA A 369 -11.22 22.56 -11.76
N THR A 370 -11.48 22.66 -13.06
CA THR A 370 -11.61 23.94 -13.78
C THR A 370 -12.78 24.76 -13.23
N TRP A 371 -13.94 24.16 -13.00
CA TRP A 371 -15.09 24.87 -12.44
C TRP A 371 -14.82 25.35 -11.01
N LEU A 372 -14.23 24.53 -10.14
CA LEU A 372 -13.88 24.94 -8.78
C LEU A 372 -12.90 26.13 -8.76
N GLN A 373 -11.96 26.19 -9.70
CA GLN A 373 -11.05 27.33 -9.84
C GLN A 373 -11.81 28.64 -10.11
N THR A 374 -12.87 28.61 -10.92
CA THR A 374 -13.74 29.80 -11.13
C THR A 374 -14.45 30.27 -9.86
N LYS A 375 -14.56 29.39 -8.85
CA LYS A 375 -15.15 29.67 -7.54
C LYS A 375 -14.09 29.99 -6.48
N GLY A 376 -12.83 30.12 -6.86
CA GLY A 376 -11.71 30.37 -5.92
C GLY A 376 -11.33 29.15 -5.07
N LEU A 377 -11.72 27.95 -5.49
CA LEU A 377 -11.37 26.69 -4.85
C LEU A 377 -10.48 25.86 -5.77
N ALA A 378 -9.79 24.87 -5.20
CA ALA A 378 -9.03 23.90 -5.98
C ALA A 378 -9.39 22.49 -5.51
N LEU A 379 -9.47 21.55 -6.45
CA LEU A 379 -9.33 20.15 -6.09
C LEU A 379 -7.88 19.96 -5.63
N PRO A 380 -7.62 19.44 -4.43
CA PRO A 380 -6.25 19.20 -4.02
C PRO A 380 -5.70 18.09 -4.92
N THR A 381 -4.47 18.30 -5.41
CA THR A 381 -3.76 17.30 -6.20
C THR A 381 -3.78 15.97 -5.46
N LYS A 382 -4.06 14.86 -6.17
CA LYS A 382 -4.01 13.51 -5.57
C LYS A 382 -2.69 13.38 -4.82
N GLU A 383 -2.78 13.19 -3.50
CA GLU A 383 -1.59 13.01 -2.67
C GLU A 383 -0.86 11.76 -3.17
N ARG A 384 0.46 11.86 -3.42
CA ARG A 384 1.28 10.66 -3.58
C ARG A 384 1.28 9.92 -2.25
N GLY A 385 1.01 8.62 -2.27
CA GLY A 385 1.00 7.79 -1.06
C GLY A 385 -0.16 6.80 -0.99
N ALA A 386 -0.22 6.10 0.14
CA ALA A 386 -1.29 5.19 0.50
C ALA A 386 -2.60 5.93 0.84
N ASP A 387 -3.69 5.55 0.18
CA ASP A 387 -5.06 6.00 0.44
C ASP A 387 -5.49 5.75 1.90
N ALA A 388 -5.02 4.66 2.52
CA ALA A 388 -5.26 4.36 3.94
C ALA A 388 -4.65 5.39 4.89
N ILE A 389 -3.57 6.07 4.50
CA ILE A 389 -2.97 7.17 5.24
C ILE A 389 -3.73 8.48 4.92
N ALA A 390 -4.00 8.71 3.63
CA ALA A 390 -4.62 9.95 3.16
C ALA A 390 -6.05 10.15 3.70
N VAL A 391 -6.82 9.08 3.91
CA VAL A 391 -8.23 9.16 4.34
C VAL A 391 -8.39 9.89 5.68
N VAL A 392 -7.42 9.77 6.60
CA VAL A 392 -7.47 10.46 7.90
C VAL A 392 -7.38 11.97 7.71
N ARG A 393 -6.45 12.43 6.87
CA ARG A 393 -6.30 13.86 6.54
C ARG A 393 -7.49 14.39 5.75
N GLN A 394 -8.00 13.62 4.80
CA GLN A 394 -9.16 13.99 3.99
C GLN A 394 -10.42 14.16 4.85
N ARG A 395 -10.64 13.28 5.84
CA ARG A 395 -11.73 13.42 6.82
C ARG A 395 -11.55 14.65 7.71
N ALA A 396 -10.33 14.93 8.17
CA ALA A 396 -10.05 16.15 8.94
C ALA A 396 -10.29 17.43 8.13
N ALA A 397 -9.88 17.44 6.86
CA ALA A 397 -10.13 18.55 5.94
C ALA A 397 -11.63 18.77 5.68
N LEU A 398 -12.41 17.68 5.58
CA LEU A 398 -13.87 17.77 5.51
C LEU A 398 -14.44 18.42 6.78
N ALA A 399 -14.07 17.93 7.97
CA ALA A 399 -14.55 18.48 9.24
C ALA A 399 -14.19 19.96 9.43
N GLU A 400 -13.00 20.37 9.01
CA GLU A 400 -12.57 21.77 9.05
C GLU A 400 -13.40 22.66 8.10
N ALA A 401 -13.65 22.18 6.87
CA ALA A 401 -14.48 22.90 5.91
C ALA A 401 -15.94 23.01 6.38
N GLU A 402 -16.46 21.98 7.03
CA GLU A 402 -17.80 21.96 7.65
C GLU A 402 -17.90 22.98 8.77
N ALA A 403 -16.90 23.06 9.65
CA ALA A 403 -16.87 24.03 10.73
C ALA A 403 -16.86 25.48 10.23
N LYS A 404 -16.20 25.73 9.08
CA LYS A 404 -16.07 27.08 8.49
C LYS A 404 -17.27 27.53 7.67
N SER A 405 -17.87 26.61 6.90
CA SER A 405 -18.87 26.96 5.87
C SER A 405 -20.21 26.23 6.01
N GLY A 406 -20.35 25.42 7.05
CA GLY A 406 -21.48 24.51 7.24
C GLY A 406 -21.37 23.25 6.36
N PRO A 407 -22.18 22.22 6.63
CA PRO A 407 -22.09 20.94 5.93
C PRO A 407 -22.45 21.01 4.43
N ASN A 408 -23.25 21.97 4.01
CA ASN A 408 -23.61 22.13 2.59
C ASN A 408 -22.88 23.31 1.92
N GLY A 409 -21.87 23.88 2.59
CA GLY A 409 -21.06 24.95 2.03
C GLY A 409 -20.19 24.45 0.87
N LEU A 410 -20.00 25.29 -0.15
CA LEU A 410 -19.20 24.95 -1.35
C LEU A 410 -17.76 24.55 -1.00
N ALA A 411 -17.18 25.09 0.08
CA ALA A 411 -15.83 24.73 0.53
C ALA A 411 -15.71 23.27 1.01
N THR A 412 -16.81 22.58 1.28
CA THR A 412 -16.80 21.14 1.62
C THR A 412 -16.71 20.24 0.38
N LEU A 413 -16.95 20.77 -0.82
CA LEU A 413 -16.97 19.98 -2.04
C LEU A 413 -15.60 19.37 -2.41
N PRO A 414 -14.46 20.10 -2.35
CA PRO A 414 -13.16 19.50 -2.60
C PRO A 414 -12.80 18.30 -1.69
N PRO A 415 -12.92 18.36 -0.35
CA PRO A 415 -12.62 17.20 0.50
C PRO A 415 -13.63 16.05 0.33
N LEU A 416 -14.92 16.34 0.05
CA LEU A 416 -15.89 15.29 -0.31
C LEU A 416 -15.47 14.59 -1.61
N TYR A 417 -15.03 15.34 -2.63
CA TYR A 417 -14.58 14.78 -3.90
C TYR A 417 -13.38 13.85 -3.72
N GLN A 418 -12.44 14.20 -2.83
CA GLN A 418 -11.31 13.34 -2.50
C GLN A 418 -11.74 12.04 -1.82
N LEU A 419 -12.66 12.12 -0.84
CA LEU A 419 -13.18 10.94 -0.15
C LEU A 419 -13.94 10.00 -1.08
N VAL A 420 -14.70 10.54 -2.04
CA VAL A 420 -15.41 9.73 -3.06
C VAL A 420 -14.43 8.93 -3.93
N ASN A 421 -13.24 9.47 -4.18
CA ASN A 421 -12.22 8.86 -5.04
C ASN A 421 -11.12 8.11 -4.27
N ASN A 422 -11.25 7.99 -2.95
CA ASN A 422 -10.29 7.28 -2.11
C ASN A 422 -10.67 5.78 -2.06
N ALA A 423 -9.74 4.90 -2.41
CA ALA A 423 -10.00 3.46 -2.55
C ALA A 423 -10.34 2.75 -1.23
N VAL A 424 -10.00 3.34 -0.08
CA VAL A 424 -10.31 2.75 1.24
C VAL A 424 -11.65 3.20 1.81
N VAL A 425 -12.32 4.18 1.19
CA VAL A 425 -13.68 4.58 1.60
C VAL A 425 -14.67 3.54 1.07
N GLY A 426 -15.41 2.92 1.99
CA GLY A 426 -16.32 1.82 1.65
C GLY A 426 -17.54 2.30 0.84
N ARG A 427 -18.12 1.41 0.04
CA ARG A 427 -19.24 1.70 -0.88
C ARG A 427 -20.34 2.58 -0.28
N GLU A 428 -20.84 2.21 0.90
CA GLU A 428 -21.97 2.93 1.53
C GLU A 428 -21.58 4.36 1.93
N GLU A 429 -20.38 4.54 2.47
CA GLU A 429 -19.85 5.86 2.84
C GLU A 429 -19.57 6.71 1.58
N THR A 430 -19.00 6.09 0.53
CA THR A 430 -18.84 6.72 -0.79
C THR A 430 -20.19 7.18 -1.35
N ASN A 431 -21.26 6.40 -1.20
CA ASN A 431 -22.59 6.80 -1.67
C ASN A 431 -23.10 8.04 -0.96
N VAL A 432 -22.95 8.10 0.37
CA VAL A 432 -23.35 9.24 1.19
C VAL A 432 -22.57 10.50 0.79
N PHE A 433 -21.25 10.39 0.66
CA PHE A 433 -20.42 11.53 0.25
C PHE A 433 -20.70 11.97 -1.18
N ALA A 434 -20.86 11.05 -2.12
CA ALA A 434 -21.14 11.37 -3.52
C ALA A 434 -22.49 12.08 -3.68
N ARG A 435 -23.54 11.66 -2.97
CA ARG A 435 -24.85 12.34 -3.00
C ARG A 435 -24.77 13.76 -2.47
N ARG A 436 -24.06 13.94 -1.35
CA ARG A 436 -23.88 15.27 -0.74
C ARG A 436 -23.06 16.18 -1.65
N ALA A 437 -21.94 15.67 -2.18
CA ALA A 437 -21.10 16.40 -3.12
C ALA A 437 -21.88 16.81 -4.37
N LEU A 438 -22.67 15.90 -4.94
CA LEU A 438 -23.51 16.16 -6.11
C LEU A 438 -24.54 17.26 -5.82
N ALA A 439 -25.25 17.17 -4.70
CA ALA A 439 -26.25 18.18 -4.32
C ALA A 439 -25.63 19.57 -4.13
N ILE A 440 -24.42 19.66 -3.55
CA ILE A 440 -23.68 20.92 -3.41
C ILE A 440 -23.28 21.45 -4.80
N ALA A 441 -22.72 20.59 -5.67
CA ALA A 441 -22.33 20.98 -7.02
C ALA A 441 -23.53 21.50 -7.83
N GLU A 442 -24.68 20.81 -7.78
CA GLU A 442 -25.93 21.24 -8.41
C GLU A 442 -26.42 22.59 -7.88
N ALA A 443 -26.49 22.75 -6.56
CA ALA A 443 -26.95 24.00 -5.93
C ALA A 443 -26.06 25.20 -6.26
N GLN A 444 -24.79 24.96 -6.59
CA GLN A 444 -23.81 26.00 -6.93
C GLN A 444 -23.63 26.21 -8.45
N GLY A 445 -24.46 25.54 -9.26
CA GLY A 445 -24.47 25.69 -10.71
C GLY A 445 -23.26 25.06 -11.39
N ALA A 446 -22.78 23.91 -10.90
CA ALA A 446 -21.74 23.15 -11.58
C ALA A 446 -22.20 22.73 -12.98
N PRO A 447 -21.35 22.88 -14.01
CA PRO A 447 -21.63 22.37 -15.35
C PRO A 447 -21.96 20.86 -15.31
N PRO A 448 -22.83 20.36 -16.21
CA PRO A 448 -23.19 18.94 -16.24
C PRO A 448 -21.98 18.01 -16.34
N SER A 449 -20.98 18.33 -17.17
CA SER A 449 -19.77 17.51 -17.30
C SER A 449 -18.91 17.47 -16.03
N ALA A 450 -18.89 18.56 -15.25
CA ALA A 450 -18.15 18.65 -13.99
C ALA A 450 -18.79 17.80 -12.88
N ARG A 451 -20.12 17.73 -12.81
CA ARG A 451 -20.83 16.96 -11.77
C ARG A 451 -21.10 15.50 -12.15
N LEU A 452 -20.96 15.14 -13.42
CA LEU A 452 -21.21 13.77 -13.92
C LEU A 452 -20.41 12.68 -13.18
N PRO A 453 -19.11 12.85 -12.84
CA PRO A 453 -18.38 11.85 -12.04
C PRO A 453 -19.07 11.51 -10.71
N LEU A 454 -19.60 12.52 -10.01
CA LEU A 454 -20.31 12.33 -8.75
C LEU A 454 -21.63 11.59 -8.95
N GLU A 455 -22.40 11.92 -9.99
CA GLU A 455 -23.62 11.21 -10.36
C GLU A 455 -23.37 9.74 -10.69
N ILE A 456 -22.28 9.45 -11.41
CA ILE A 456 -21.84 8.08 -11.69
C ILE A 456 -21.52 7.36 -10.38
N SER A 457 -20.72 7.97 -9.50
CA SER A 457 -20.40 7.40 -8.18
C SER A 457 -21.67 7.12 -7.36
N VAL A 458 -22.65 8.03 -7.32
CA VAL A 458 -23.94 7.83 -6.64
C VAL A 458 -24.65 6.58 -7.16
N ARG A 459 -24.68 6.37 -8.47
CA ARG A 459 -25.39 5.24 -9.09
C ARG A 459 -24.63 3.92 -8.96
N GLU A 460 -23.31 3.94 -9.10
CA GLU A 460 -22.46 2.75 -8.92
C GLU A 460 -22.48 2.23 -7.48
N THR A 461 -22.56 3.13 -6.51
CA THR A 461 -22.54 2.77 -5.09
C THR A 461 -23.93 2.54 -4.50
N ALA A 462 -25.01 2.80 -5.24
CA ALA A 462 -26.39 2.60 -4.77
C ALA A 462 -26.80 1.13 -4.62
N SER A 463 -26.02 0.17 -5.14
CA SER A 463 -26.32 -1.25 -5.07
C SER A 463 -25.07 -2.12 -4.94
N ALA A 464 -25.20 -3.21 -4.19
CA ALA A 464 -24.19 -4.26 -4.13
C ALA A 464 -24.12 -5.15 -5.38
N ASP A 465 -25.18 -5.16 -6.18
CA ASP A 465 -25.35 -6.07 -7.32
C ASP A 465 -24.91 -5.47 -8.67
N THR A 466 -24.07 -4.43 -8.64
CA THR A 466 -23.53 -3.79 -9.86
C THR A 466 -22.67 -4.72 -10.70
N TRP A 467 -22.12 -5.78 -10.09
CA TRP A 467 -21.37 -6.85 -10.76
C TRP A 467 -22.24 -7.70 -11.70
N ARG A 468 -23.57 -7.74 -11.52
CA ARG A 468 -24.46 -8.55 -12.37
C ARG A 468 -24.53 -7.98 -13.78
N ALA A 469 -24.62 -8.87 -14.76
CA ALA A 469 -24.70 -8.48 -16.17
C ALA A 469 -25.84 -7.48 -16.42
N GLY A 470 -25.49 -6.34 -17.03
CA GLY A 470 -26.43 -5.28 -17.39
C GLY A 470 -26.91 -4.39 -16.23
N SER A 471 -26.53 -4.64 -14.97
CA SER A 471 -26.86 -3.75 -13.84
C SER A 471 -26.30 -2.35 -14.04
N TYR A 472 -25.04 -2.25 -14.44
CA TYR A 472 -24.40 -0.97 -14.76
C TYR A 472 -25.16 -0.19 -15.82
N THR A 473 -25.43 -0.83 -16.96
CA THR A 473 -26.19 -0.22 -18.07
C THR A 473 -27.54 0.31 -17.57
N ARG A 474 -28.32 -0.49 -16.82
CA ARG A 474 -29.61 -0.06 -16.27
C ARG A 474 -29.49 1.15 -15.34
N ALA A 475 -28.43 1.24 -14.55
CA ALA A 475 -28.21 2.36 -13.64
C ALA A 475 -27.88 3.66 -14.38
N MET A 476 -27.14 3.57 -15.49
CA MET A 476 -26.67 4.71 -16.27
C MET A 476 -27.65 5.18 -17.35
N THR A 477 -28.41 4.28 -17.98
CA THR A 477 -29.35 4.62 -19.07
C THR A 477 -30.29 5.80 -18.76
N PRO A 478 -30.87 5.95 -17.54
CA PRO A 478 -31.72 7.10 -17.23
C PRO A 478 -31.03 8.45 -17.37
N LEU A 479 -29.69 8.52 -17.28
CA LEU A 479 -28.95 9.78 -17.44
C LEU A 479 -29.06 10.36 -18.85
N LEU A 480 -29.27 9.52 -19.87
CA LEU A 480 -29.38 9.96 -21.27
C LEU A 480 -30.59 10.87 -21.52
N THR A 481 -31.65 10.75 -20.70
CA THR A 481 -32.88 11.54 -20.85
C THR A 481 -33.02 12.64 -19.80
N MET A 482 -32.10 12.74 -18.84
CA MET A 482 -32.08 13.82 -17.88
C MET A 482 -31.69 15.13 -18.59
N PRO A 483 -32.53 16.18 -18.56
CA PRO A 483 -32.31 17.39 -19.37
C PRO A 483 -30.93 18.03 -19.21
N ALA A 484 -30.37 17.98 -18.00
CA ALA A 484 -29.06 18.55 -17.75
C ALA A 484 -27.92 17.83 -18.48
N TYR A 485 -27.99 16.50 -18.63
CA TYR A 485 -26.95 15.73 -19.31
C TYR A 485 -27.25 15.55 -20.79
N ALA A 486 -28.52 15.41 -21.19
CA ALA A 486 -28.92 15.30 -22.60
C ALA A 486 -28.54 16.52 -23.45
N ASN A 487 -28.63 17.72 -22.85
CA ASN A 487 -28.32 18.97 -23.51
C ASN A 487 -26.82 19.32 -23.51
N ASP A 488 -26.01 18.64 -22.70
CA ASP A 488 -24.56 18.83 -22.64
C ASP A 488 -23.86 17.77 -23.52
N PRO A 489 -23.25 18.15 -24.65
CA PRO A 489 -22.71 17.17 -25.60
C PRO A 489 -21.58 16.32 -25.01
N LYS A 490 -20.77 16.87 -24.11
CA LYS A 490 -19.64 16.16 -23.49
C LYS A 490 -20.14 15.13 -22.47
N ALA A 491 -21.04 15.54 -21.59
CA ALA A 491 -21.66 14.65 -20.60
C ALA A 491 -22.47 13.54 -21.28
N HIS A 492 -23.28 13.89 -22.28
CA HIS A 492 -24.06 12.93 -23.06
C HIS A 492 -23.17 11.87 -23.73
N ALA A 493 -22.11 12.31 -24.40
CA ALA A 493 -21.15 11.41 -25.04
C ALA A 493 -20.43 10.50 -24.04
N ALA A 494 -20.02 11.02 -22.88
CA ALA A 494 -19.41 10.23 -21.82
C ALA A 494 -20.37 9.12 -21.31
N ILE A 495 -21.65 9.44 -21.08
CA ILE A 495 -22.67 8.46 -20.66
C ILE A 495 -22.85 7.37 -21.73
N LEU A 496 -22.98 7.74 -23.00
CA LEU A 496 -23.10 6.78 -24.11
C LEU A 496 -21.91 5.84 -24.19
N LEU A 497 -20.68 6.36 -24.04
CA LEU A 497 -19.46 5.55 -24.04
C LEU A 497 -19.41 4.58 -22.85
N LEU A 498 -19.72 5.05 -21.63
CA LEU A 498 -19.78 4.20 -20.43
C LEU A 498 -20.81 3.07 -20.59
N ILE A 499 -21.99 3.38 -21.15
CA ILE A 499 -23.00 2.35 -21.46
C ILE A 499 -22.47 1.39 -22.53
N ALA A 500 -21.81 1.88 -23.58
CA ALA A 500 -21.26 1.06 -24.65
C ALA A 500 -20.15 0.12 -24.17
N GLU A 501 -19.36 0.50 -23.16
CA GLU A 501 -18.33 -0.33 -22.53
C GLU A 501 -18.93 -1.46 -21.70
N ALA A 502 -19.96 -1.17 -20.91
CA ALA A 502 -20.65 -2.17 -20.10
C ALA A 502 -21.57 -3.11 -20.91
N THR A 503 -21.96 -2.70 -22.13
CA THR A 503 -22.91 -3.46 -22.95
C THR A 503 -22.23 -4.63 -23.66
N ARG A 504 -22.71 -5.86 -23.41
CA ARG A 504 -22.10 -7.05 -24.04
C ARG A 504 -22.46 -7.24 -25.52
N SER A 505 -23.67 -6.86 -25.92
CA SER A 505 -24.23 -7.12 -27.25
C SER A 505 -23.67 -6.15 -28.30
N ARG A 506 -23.03 -6.67 -29.36
CA ARG A 506 -22.52 -5.85 -30.48
C ARG A 506 -23.60 -4.97 -31.11
N THR A 507 -24.79 -5.53 -31.36
CA THR A 507 -25.90 -4.81 -32.01
C THR A 507 -26.43 -3.65 -31.17
N ARG A 508 -26.36 -3.75 -29.83
CA ARG A 508 -26.75 -2.65 -28.92
C ARG A 508 -25.65 -1.61 -28.75
N ARG A 509 -24.37 -1.98 -28.87
CA ARG A 509 -23.24 -1.05 -28.76
C ARG A 509 -23.11 -0.15 -29.97
N LEU A 510 -23.35 -0.71 -31.16
CA LEU A 510 -23.18 -0.02 -32.43
C LEU A 510 -23.88 1.36 -32.48
N PRO A 511 -25.20 1.47 -32.19
CA PRO A 511 -25.88 2.76 -32.23
C PRO A 511 -25.33 3.77 -31.21
N LEU A 512 -24.95 3.33 -30.00
CA LEU A 512 -24.38 4.21 -28.97
C LEU A 512 -23.05 4.83 -29.42
N LEU A 513 -22.18 4.03 -30.04
CA LEU A 513 -20.89 4.50 -30.54
C LEU A 513 -21.06 5.40 -31.77
N GLN A 514 -21.99 5.05 -32.67
CA GLN A 514 -22.30 5.85 -33.85
C GLN A 514 -22.79 7.25 -33.45
N GLU A 515 -23.67 7.32 -32.45
CA GLU A 515 -24.22 8.58 -31.96
C GLU A 515 -23.12 9.53 -31.45
N VAL A 516 -22.14 9.02 -30.68
CA VAL A 516 -21.00 9.84 -30.23
C VAL A 516 -20.07 10.21 -31.40
N ALA A 517 -19.82 9.27 -32.31
CA ALA A 517 -18.94 9.50 -33.47
C ALA A 517 -19.48 10.59 -34.42
N ASP A 518 -20.81 10.70 -34.52
CA ASP A 518 -21.49 11.61 -35.45
C ASP A 518 -22.03 12.89 -34.78
N ASP A 519 -21.94 13.03 -33.46
CA ASP A 519 -22.44 14.21 -32.73
C ASP A 519 -21.64 15.47 -33.04
N LYS A 520 -22.09 16.26 -34.02
CA LYS A 520 -21.46 17.49 -34.50
C LYS A 520 -21.25 18.58 -33.43
N ARG A 521 -21.85 18.46 -32.25
CA ARG A 521 -21.64 19.38 -31.13
C ARG A 521 -20.27 19.18 -30.46
N LEU A 522 -19.65 18.01 -30.62
CA LEU A 522 -18.27 17.77 -30.23
C LEU A 522 -17.29 18.33 -31.27
N VAL A 523 -16.12 18.78 -30.85
CA VAL A 523 -15.06 19.19 -31.78
C VAL A 523 -14.48 17.97 -32.52
N ALA A 524 -13.90 18.18 -33.72
CA ALA A 524 -13.36 17.13 -34.59
C ALA A 524 -12.50 16.10 -33.83
N ASN A 525 -11.56 16.59 -33.03
CA ASN A 525 -10.55 15.80 -32.33
C ASN A 525 -10.88 15.63 -30.83
N ASP A 526 -12.16 15.74 -30.44
CA ASP A 526 -12.56 15.54 -29.06
C ASP A 526 -12.20 14.11 -28.60
N PRO A 527 -11.52 13.92 -27.44
CA PRO A 527 -11.13 12.60 -26.96
C PRO A 527 -12.27 11.59 -26.85
N LEU A 528 -13.51 12.02 -26.54
CA LEU A 528 -14.68 11.15 -26.47
C LEU A 528 -15.09 10.68 -27.87
N ARG A 529 -15.09 11.59 -28.86
CA ARG A 529 -15.37 11.24 -30.26
C ARG A 529 -14.31 10.29 -30.81
N VAL A 530 -13.04 10.60 -30.60
CA VAL A 530 -11.91 9.76 -31.02
C VAL A 530 -12.03 8.37 -30.38
N GLY A 531 -12.34 8.30 -29.08
CA GLY A 531 -12.60 7.04 -28.38
C GLY A 531 -13.78 6.25 -28.96
N ALA A 532 -14.87 6.91 -29.36
CA ALA A 532 -16.01 6.27 -30.00
C ALA A 532 -15.65 5.67 -31.37
N LEU A 533 -14.92 6.43 -32.20
CA LEU A 533 -14.50 6.01 -33.54
C LEU A 533 -13.61 4.76 -33.50
N ILE A 534 -12.67 4.68 -32.56
CA ILE A 534 -11.78 3.51 -32.41
C ILE A 534 -12.55 2.26 -31.98
N ARG A 535 -13.49 2.41 -31.03
CA ARG A 535 -14.38 1.33 -30.60
C ARG A 535 -15.28 0.87 -31.76
N LEU A 536 -15.79 1.81 -32.56
CA LEU A 536 -16.64 1.54 -33.72
C LEU A 536 -15.87 0.79 -34.82
N ALA A 537 -14.67 1.25 -35.17
CA ALA A 537 -13.78 0.57 -36.12
C ALA A 537 -13.48 -0.86 -35.67
N SER A 538 -13.23 -1.08 -34.37
CA SER A 538 -13.02 -2.41 -33.81
C SER A 538 -14.27 -3.31 -33.91
N LEU A 539 -15.48 -2.76 -33.74
CA LEU A 539 -16.71 -3.53 -33.94
C LEU A 539 -16.95 -3.93 -35.40
N GLN A 540 -16.60 -3.06 -36.35
CA GLN A 540 -16.67 -3.35 -37.79
C GLN A 540 -15.65 -4.43 -38.17
N GLN A 541 -14.43 -4.36 -37.63
CA GLN A 541 -13.42 -5.42 -37.80
C GLN A 541 -13.90 -6.76 -37.24
N GLN A 542 -14.52 -6.77 -36.06
CA GLN A 542 -15.12 -7.97 -35.49
C GLN A 542 -16.29 -8.52 -36.33
N ALA A 543 -16.91 -7.69 -37.17
CA ALA A 543 -17.93 -8.12 -38.12
C ALA A 543 -17.36 -8.59 -39.47
N GLY A 544 -16.04 -8.49 -39.69
CA GLY A 544 -15.38 -8.83 -40.95
C GLY A 544 -15.38 -7.69 -41.98
N ASP A 545 -15.82 -6.49 -41.61
CA ASP A 545 -15.85 -5.32 -42.49
C ASP A 545 -14.62 -4.43 -42.29
N THR A 546 -13.48 -4.91 -42.79
CA THR A 546 -12.18 -4.23 -42.66
C THR A 546 -12.16 -2.88 -43.38
N ALA A 547 -12.90 -2.73 -44.48
CA ALA A 547 -12.94 -1.48 -45.25
C ALA A 547 -13.67 -0.37 -44.50
N ALA A 548 -14.83 -0.70 -43.90
CA ALA A 548 -15.52 0.24 -43.01
C ALA A 548 -14.71 0.56 -41.76
N ALA A 549 -14.04 -0.45 -41.18
CA ALA A 549 -13.16 -0.27 -40.03
C ALA A 549 -12.03 0.75 -40.33
N ARG A 550 -11.38 0.63 -41.49
CA ARG A 550 -10.34 1.58 -41.94
C ARG A 550 -10.89 2.99 -42.10
N THR A 551 -11.98 3.12 -42.85
CA THR A 551 -12.63 4.42 -43.07
C THR A 551 -13.03 5.10 -41.75
N THR A 552 -13.54 4.31 -40.80
CA THR A 552 -13.93 4.82 -39.48
C THR A 552 -12.72 5.20 -38.63
N PHE A 553 -11.63 4.42 -38.69
CA PHE A 553 -10.39 4.74 -37.98
C PHE A 553 -9.74 6.01 -38.52
N ASP A 554 -9.71 6.21 -39.84
CA ASP A 554 -9.11 7.40 -40.46
C ASP A 554 -9.81 8.70 -40.00
N ARG A 555 -11.12 8.65 -39.72
CA ARG A 555 -11.88 9.76 -39.12
C ARG A 555 -11.39 10.16 -37.73
N SER A 556 -10.69 9.28 -37.01
CA SER A 556 -10.15 9.59 -35.68
C SER A 556 -8.95 10.53 -35.72
N GLY A 557 -8.31 10.67 -36.89
CA GLY A 557 -7.09 11.47 -37.05
C GLY A 557 -5.84 10.86 -36.41
N LEU A 558 -5.92 9.66 -35.84
CA LEU A 558 -4.77 8.96 -35.27
C LEU A 558 -3.96 8.25 -36.35
N ALA A 559 -2.64 8.30 -36.20
CA ALA A 559 -1.76 7.37 -36.91
C ALA A 559 -1.90 5.94 -36.38
N ALA A 560 -1.51 4.95 -37.17
CA ALA A 560 -1.67 3.53 -36.82
C ALA A 560 -0.95 3.12 -35.51
N ASN A 561 0.16 3.80 -35.19
CA ASN A 561 0.95 3.58 -33.97
C ASN A 561 0.54 4.48 -32.78
N GLN A 562 -0.42 5.39 -32.97
CA GLN A 562 -0.87 6.29 -31.92
C GLN A 562 -1.96 5.64 -31.06
N CYS A 563 -1.87 5.91 -29.77
CA CYS A 563 -2.87 5.52 -28.80
C CYS A 563 -3.84 6.65 -28.50
N ALA A 564 -5.14 6.35 -28.51
CA ALA A 564 -6.11 7.27 -27.97
C ALA A 564 -5.98 7.35 -26.46
N ILE A 565 -6.13 8.57 -25.95
CA ILE A 565 -6.23 8.86 -24.51
C ILE A 565 -7.39 8.07 -23.90
N LEU A 566 -8.53 8.05 -24.58
CA LEU A 566 -9.73 7.31 -24.18
C LEU A 566 -9.93 6.07 -25.06
N ASP A 567 -8.96 5.16 -25.11
CA ASP A 567 -9.18 3.83 -25.73
C ASP A 567 -9.82 2.86 -24.71
N ALA A 568 -10.56 1.86 -25.19
CA ALA A 568 -11.08 0.80 -24.33
C ALA A 568 -10.19 -0.43 -24.43
N PRO A 569 -9.93 -1.14 -23.31
CA PRO A 569 -9.29 -2.45 -23.41
C PRO A 569 -10.17 -3.38 -24.26
N PRO A 570 -9.57 -4.27 -25.08
CA PRO A 570 -10.31 -5.31 -25.76
C PRO A 570 -11.05 -6.16 -24.72
N ARG A 571 -12.11 -6.85 -25.16
CA ARG A 571 -12.93 -7.64 -24.26
C ARG A 571 -12.36 -9.03 -24.08
N PHE A 572 -12.24 -9.46 -22.83
CA PHE A 572 -11.93 -10.83 -22.49
C PHE A 572 -13.02 -11.77 -23.03
N LEU A 573 -12.61 -12.83 -23.74
CA LEU A 573 -13.52 -13.84 -24.28
C LEU A 573 -13.41 -15.13 -23.49
N SER A 574 -12.19 -15.63 -23.33
CA SER A 574 -11.92 -16.86 -22.60
C SER A 574 -10.45 -16.91 -22.16
N ALA A 575 -10.17 -17.72 -21.15
CA ALA A 575 -8.82 -18.19 -20.84
C ALA A 575 -8.90 -19.66 -20.42
N GLY A 576 -7.85 -20.40 -20.74
CA GLY A 576 -7.57 -21.69 -20.13
C GLY A 576 -6.53 -21.53 -19.03
N GLY A 577 -6.54 -22.42 -18.05
CA GLY A 577 -5.54 -22.47 -16.99
C GLY A 577 -5.71 -23.75 -16.20
N VAL A 578 -4.58 -24.33 -15.79
CA VAL A 578 -4.56 -25.50 -14.89
C VAL A 578 -3.86 -25.08 -13.62
N PHE A 579 -4.39 -25.51 -12.50
CA PHE A 579 -3.73 -25.31 -11.21
C PHE A 579 -2.38 -26.05 -11.21
N PRO A 580 -1.25 -25.41 -10.84
CA PRO A 580 0.05 -26.08 -10.88
C PRO A 580 0.08 -27.29 -9.94
N ASN A 581 0.40 -28.47 -10.47
CA ASN A 581 0.42 -29.72 -9.69
C ASN A 581 1.35 -29.62 -8.47
N GLU A 582 2.47 -28.92 -8.61
CA GLU A 582 3.43 -28.72 -7.52
C GLU A 582 2.86 -27.80 -6.45
N ALA A 583 2.15 -26.73 -6.83
CA ALA A 583 1.46 -25.88 -5.85
C ALA A 583 0.35 -26.66 -5.14
N MET A 584 -0.36 -27.55 -5.86
CA MET A 584 -1.43 -28.38 -5.31
C MET A 584 -0.89 -29.39 -4.29
N ALA A 585 0.20 -30.09 -4.63
CA ALA A 585 0.83 -31.07 -3.75
C ALA A 585 1.31 -30.45 -2.43
N TRP A 586 1.76 -29.19 -2.48
CA TRP A 586 2.16 -28.41 -1.32
C TRP A 586 1.05 -27.49 -0.80
N GLY A 587 -0.20 -27.67 -1.24
CA GLY A 587 -1.37 -26.95 -0.75
C GLY A 587 -1.20 -25.44 -0.71
N PHE A 588 -0.55 -24.83 -1.71
CA PHE A 588 -0.44 -23.37 -1.81
C PHE A 588 -1.61 -22.81 -2.58
N GLU A 589 -2.15 -21.68 -2.13
CA GLU A 589 -3.04 -20.79 -2.85
C GLU A 589 -2.38 -19.43 -3.03
N GLY A 590 -2.89 -18.63 -3.95
CA GLY A 590 -2.30 -17.33 -4.21
C GLY A 590 -2.88 -16.62 -5.41
N TRP A 591 -2.15 -15.61 -5.87
CA TRP A 591 -2.57 -14.81 -7.00
C TRP A 591 -1.38 -14.19 -7.73
N THR A 592 -1.63 -13.81 -8.97
CA THR A 592 -0.69 -13.02 -9.79
C THR A 592 -1.42 -11.87 -10.45
N LYS A 593 -0.72 -10.74 -10.66
CA LYS A 593 -1.12 -9.70 -11.60
C LYS A 593 -0.23 -9.83 -12.82
N THR A 594 -0.80 -10.15 -13.97
CA THR A 594 -0.05 -10.37 -15.21
C THR A 594 -0.33 -9.25 -16.19
N GLN A 595 0.73 -8.61 -16.67
CA GLN A 595 0.69 -7.63 -17.75
C GLN A 595 0.94 -8.28 -19.10
N PHE A 596 0.29 -7.77 -20.14
CA PHE A 596 0.39 -8.29 -21.50
C PHE A 596 -0.13 -7.30 -22.53
N ASP A 597 0.20 -7.55 -23.80
CA ASP A 597 -0.37 -6.86 -24.95
C ASP A 597 -1.38 -7.76 -25.67
N VAL A 598 -2.25 -7.14 -26.48
CA VAL A 598 -3.21 -7.84 -27.32
C VAL A 598 -3.03 -7.40 -28.77
N ASP A 599 -2.81 -8.36 -29.67
CA ASP A 599 -2.72 -8.09 -31.10
C ASP A 599 -4.10 -7.81 -31.73
N ALA A 600 -4.12 -7.39 -33.00
CA ALA A 600 -5.36 -7.11 -33.73
C ALA A 600 -6.31 -8.34 -33.82
N ASP A 601 -5.75 -9.55 -33.76
CA ASP A 601 -6.49 -10.82 -33.78
C ASP A 601 -7.04 -11.24 -32.42
N GLY A 602 -6.70 -10.53 -31.35
CA GLY A 602 -7.13 -10.84 -29.99
C GLY A 602 -6.27 -11.90 -29.29
N ARG A 603 -5.05 -12.16 -29.78
CA ARG A 603 -4.07 -13.02 -29.10
C ARG A 603 -3.22 -12.19 -28.14
N VAL A 604 -2.77 -12.86 -27.08
CA VAL A 604 -1.90 -12.27 -26.07
C VAL A 604 -0.44 -12.31 -26.53
N LEU A 605 0.26 -11.20 -26.34
CA LEU A 605 1.70 -11.02 -26.58
C LEU A 605 2.38 -10.42 -25.34
N ASN A 606 3.72 -10.52 -25.26
CA ASN A 606 4.55 -9.86 -24.25
C ASN A 606 4.10 -10.05 -22.78
N GLN A 607 3.50 -11.20 -22.48
CA GLN A 607 2.95 -11.48 -21.16
C GLN A 607 4.03 -11.63 -20.08
N ARG A 608 3.82 -11.00 -18.92
CA ARG A 608 4.71 -11.06 -17.76
C ARG A 608 3.97 -10.84 -16.45
N ALA A 609 4.29 -11.60 -15.41
CA ALA A 609 3.77 -11.36 -14.07
C ALA A 609 4.48 -10.15 -13.44
N VAL A 610 3.70 -9.10 -13.13
CA VAL A 610 4.19 -7.90 -12.42
C VAL A 610 4.01 -8.00 -10.91
N LEU A 611 3.08 -8.84 -10.45
CA LEU A 611 2.97 -9.23 -9.04
C LEU A 611 2.75 -10.74 -8.94
N SER A 612 3.35 -11.38 -7.94
CA SER A 612 3.05 -12.77 -7.55
C SER A 612 3.08 -12.95 -6.04
N TYR A 613 2.03 -13.57 -5.51
CA TYR A 613 1.95 -14.02 -4.13
C TYR A 613 1.53 -15.49 -4.08
N PRO A 614 2.25 -16.36 -3.34
CA PRO A 614 3.58 -16.12 -2.76
C PRO A 614 4.66 -15.89 -3.85
N PRO A 615 5.84 -15.35 -3.50
CA PRO A 615 6.92 -15.10 -4.46
C PRO A 615 7.31 -16.36 -5.21
N PHE A 616 7.43 -16.27 -6.54
CA PHE A 616 7.87 -17.32 -7.46
C PHE A 616 7.02 -18.61 -7.55
N VAL A 617 5.97 -18.76 -6.74
CA VAL A 617 5.12 -19.98 -6.75
C VAL A 617 4.21 -20.00 -7.98
N PHE A 618 3.53 -18.89 -8.27
CA PHE A 618 2.50 -18.82 -9.30
C PHE A 618 2.92 -18.01 -10.53
N THR A 619 4.07 -17.34 -10.53
CA THR A 619 4.57 -16.48 -11.60
C THR A 619 4.47 -17.13 -12.98
N LYS A 620 5.01 -18.35 -13.14
CA LYS A 620 4.96 -19.10 -14.41
C LYS A 620 3.53 -19.48 -14.78
N ALA A 621 2.73 -19.94 -13.82
CA ALA A 621 1.37 -20.39 -14.05
C ALA A 621 0.44 -19.23 -14.44
N GLY A 622 0.59 -18.07 -13.82
CA GLY A 622 -0.15 -16.85 -14.14
C GLY A 622 0.14 -16.38 -15.56
N VAL A 623 1.43 -16.34 -15.92
CA VAL A 623 1.88 -16.02 -17.28
C VAL A 623 1.31 -17.00 -18.31
N GLN A 624 1.35 -18.30 -18.05
CA GLN A 624 0.81 -19.32 -18.96
C GLN A 624 -0.71 -19.25 -19.10
N THR A 625 -1.43 -18.99 -18.01
CA THR A 625 -2.89 -18.80 -18.00
C THR A 625 -3.28 -17.64 -18.90
N VAL A 626 -2.59 -16.50 -18.79
CA VAL A 626 -2.87 -15.33 -19.61
C VAL A 626 -2.41 -15.50 -21.05
N ALA A 627 -1.28 -16.19 -21.30
CA ALA A 627 -0.85 -16.52 -22.66
C ALA A 627 -1.91 -17.31 -23.46
N GLY A 628 -2.65 -18.19 -22.77
CA GLY A 628 -3.76 -18.95 -23.35
C GLY A 628 -5.05 -18.15 -23.56
N ALA A 629 -5.13 -16.92 -23.05
CA ALA A 629 -6.34 -16.11 -23.14
C ALA A 629 -6.64 -15.64 -24.56
N ARG A 630 -7.92 -15.39 -24.81
CA ARG A 630 -8.45 -14.82 -26.05
C ARG A 630 -9.25 -13.58 -25.75
N TRP A 631 -9.01 -12.56 -26.56
CA TRP A 631 -9.62 -11.25 -26.48
C TRP A 631 -10.36 -10.95 -27.76
N SER A 632 -11.29 -10.00 -27.71
CA SER A 632 -11.99 -9.54 -28.91
C SER A 632 -11.02 -8.86 -29.87
N LYS A 633 -11.14 -9.13 -31.17
CA LYS A 633 -10.38 -8.44 -32.21
C LYS A 633 -10.50 -6.92 -32.10
N THR A 634 -9.41 -6.21 -32.36
CA THR A 634 -9.37 -4.75 -32.42
C THR A 634 -8.90 -4.32 -33.80
N PHE A 635 -9.33 -3.16 -34.25
CA PHE A 635 -8.86 -2.63 -35.52
C PHE A 635 -7.61 -1.78 -35.33
N ARG A 636 -6.53 -2.12 -36.03
CA ARG A 636 -5.33 -1.30 -36.22
C ARG A 636 -4.96 -1.34 -37.71
N PRO A 637 -4.73 -0.20 -38.38
CA PRO A 637 -4.45 -0.18 -39.81
C PRO A 637 -3.29 -1.08 -40.26
N ASP A 638 -2.26 -1.19 -39.42
CA ASP A 638 -1.04 -1.97 -39.72
C ASP A 638 -1.05 -3.37 -39.08
N GLY A 639 -2.17 -3.78 -38.47
CA GLY A 639 -2.27 -5.05 -37.75
C GLY A 639 -1.42 -5.14 -36.47
N GLY A 640 -0.87 -4.01 -36.02
CA GLY A 640 -0.05 -3.92 -34.81
C GLY A 640 -0.81 -4.22 -33.52
N VAL A 641 -0.09 -4.18 -32.40
CA VAL A 641 -0.69 -4.31 -31.07
C VAL A 641 -1.65 -3.16 -30.79
N GLY A 642 -2.72 -3.45 -30.05
CA GLY A 642 -3.52 -2.40 -29.45
C GLY A 642 -2.68 -1.53 -28.50
N CYS A 643 -3.30 -0.52 -27.89
CA CYS A 643 -2.63 0.24 -26.84
C CYS A 643 -2.18 -0.70 -25.72
N GLY A 644 -0.86 -0.89 -25.62
CA GLY A 644 -0.22 -1.96 -24.87
C GLY A 644 -0.42 -1.87 -23.35
N GLY A 645 -0.05 -2.95 -22.68
CA GLY A 645 -0.04 -3.10 -21.23
C GLY A 645 -1.43 -3.18 -20.62
N LEU A 646 -2.15 -4.27 -20.87
CA LEU A 646 -3.29 -4.66 -20.06
C LEU A 646 -2.81 -5.44 -18.85
N SER A 647 -3.54 -5.36 -17.75
CA SER A 647 -3.29 -6.14 -16.53
C SER A 647 -4.48 -7.07 -16.24
N GLN A 648 -4.21 -8.34 -15.93
CA GLN A 648 -5.22 -9.30 -15.49
C GLN A 648 -4.75 -9.98 -14.20
N ASN A 649 -5.63 -9.99 -13.20
CA ASN A 649 -5.42 -10.80 -11.99
C ASN A 649 -5.83 -12.24 -12.26
N VAL A 650 -4.96 -13.19 -11.89
CA VAL A 650 -5.23 -14.63 -11.91
C VAL A 650 -5.15 -15.12 -10.47
N ARG A 651 -6.24 -15.73 -9.99
CA ARG A 651 -6.32 -16.32 -8.65
C ARG A 651 -6.19 -17.84 -8.73
N PHE A 652 -5.40 -18.41 -7.84
CA PHE A 652 -5.18 -19.84 -7.71
C PHE A 652 -5.78 -20.29 -6.38
N LYS A 653 -6.89 -21.03 -6.46
CA LYS A 653 -7.57 -21.65 -5.31
C LYS A 653 -7.51 -23.16 -5.42
N LEU A 654 -7.23 -23.83 -4.31
CA LEU A 654 -7.27 -25.28 -4.27
C LEU A 654 -8.71 -25.75 -4.58
N PRO A 655 -8.88 -26.86 -5.31
CA PRO A 655 -10.18 -27.47 -5.49
C PRO A 655 -10.78 -27.82 -4.12
N GLY A 656 -11.95 -27.27 -3.82
CA GLY A 656 -12.75 -27.57 -2.62
C GLY A 656 -13.95 -28.43 -2.95
#